data_AF-A0A7S1JZ53-F1
#
_entry.id   AF-A0A7S1JZ53-F1
#
_cell.length_a   1.000
_cell.length_b   1.000
_cell.length_c   1.000
_cell.angle_alpha   90.00
_cell.angle_beta   90.00
_cell.angle_gamma   90.00
#
_symmetry.space_group_name_H-M   'P 1'
#
loop_
_entity.id
_entity.type
_entity.pdbx_description
1 polymer ?
#
loop_
_entity_poly.entity_id
_entity_poly.type
_entity_poly.pdbx_seq_one_letter_code
_entity_poly.pdbx_strand_id
1 'polypeptide(L)'
;MARQALLASLCLLICIACVSAVLPCPPYPRADTPDGVAACRFTGNLGKPRQLVLSPDTGNDLLVLDRISMNSARVIALWDDNGDGFSDPDTEQAMLLNVKVPLTHGLAVKHGFIFVSSDTTVFRYKYEPKQRTPIDLTTQQRVVVNMNADGRGGANRGHWTRSLILSEDGTLYVSIGSMGNVDRTSFRARIRRFPGMTDALIGGPRDFAKGEVFADGVRNTVGLAWGPDGMLWGGDTGADELKRADLGGDVHKNNPGDEINRFQWKNAGRFYGYPYCWSEYALPDNLARGARTQWVWPGFTNYTDEWCNNATNVIKPFTLMSAHTSPLGIAFYGVDYPDAPCRQDGRQDTTALPCAWRGDLFVALHGSWNREVPVGYEVVRVPVSQDMRLDGDQQKVLTHLGINRLWSTDLRPVSVAFDHRGHMYVSSDMTGEIVMVYWAGDKCYEAGIVFTGPDIKALAVDTSAACQAACRDDPQCQFFTFRPNRVDTSNPSCLLKATDVGRRSPADGQPAVSGPKRCYQVVAQQVNATAQAGGGPPRAQSTAVGNDTSASGEASACAAADELDVRRDCGYYGITAQQCLDRQCCYAPSANAGVPWCYYQDAAATFVAPGSNVSLPEHTVGQQPRFRGSQGGEVQPAATASSTLEEVEGAPLVYPPPEASFYGQDIDADTEAATDAPGGGGGEEEEEEDTDVL
;
A
#
# COMPACT_ATOMS: atom_id res chain seq x y z
N MET A 1 51.94 -6.83 -36.62
CA MET A 1 51.17 -7.96 -36.06
C MET A 1 51.01 -7.86 -34.54
N ALA A 2 52.07 -7.80 -33.71
CA ALA A 2 51.93 -7.78 -32.23
C ALA A 2 51.01 -6.69 -31.64
N ARG A 3 50.96 -5.47 -32.20
CA ARG A 3 50.07 -4.39 -31.72
C ARG A 3 48.58 -4.63 -31.97
N GLN A 4 48.18 -5.45 -32.95
CA GLN A 4 46.76 -5.77 -33.20
C GLN A 4 46.23 -6.85 -32.25
N ALA A 5 47.09 -7.75 -31.77
CA ALA A 5 46.71 -8.78 -30.80
C ALA A 5 46.34 -8.20 -29.42
N LEU A 6 47.09 -7.20 -28.93
CA LEU A 6 46.77 -6.57 -27.64
C LEU A 6 45.41 -5.83 -27.65
N LEU A 7 45.06 -5.16 -28.76
CA LEU A 7 43.78 -4.47 -28.88
C LEU A 7 42.60 -5.45 -28.94
N ALA A 8 42.77 -6.60 -29.60
CA ALA A 8 41.75 -7.65 -29.61
C ALA A 8 41.52 -8.27 -28.21
N SER A 9 42.59 -8.56 -27.45
CA SER A 9 42.45 -9.06 -26.07
C SER A 9 41.84 -8.04 -25.12
N LEU A 10 42.14 -6.74 -25.28
CA LEU A 10 41.55 -5.71 -24.42
C LEU A 10 40.04 -5.53 -24.71
N CYS A 11 39.63 -5.57 -25.99
CA CYS A 11 38.20 -5.60 -26.35
C CYS A 11 37.48 -6.85 -25.82
N LEU A 12 38.12 -8.03 -25.86
CA LEU A 12 37.49 -9.27 -25.39
C LEU A 12 37.33 -9.31 -23.86
N LEU A 13 38.26 -8.72 -23.10
CA LEU A 13 38.16 -8.56 -21.64
C LEU A 13 37.12 -7.50 -21.23
N ILE A 14 36.97 -6.41 -22.00
CA ILE A 14 35.92 -5.40 -21.75
C ILE A 14 34.52 -5.94 -22.08
N CYS A 15 34.39 -6.88 -23.04
CA CYS A 15 33.09 -7.42 -23.44
C CYS A 15 32.45 -8.37 -22.41
N ILE A 16 33.23 -8.95 -21.49
CA ILE A 16 32.73 -9.88 -20.45
C ILE A 16 32.18 -9.12 -19.22
N ALA A 17 32.53 -7.83 -19.05
CA ALA A 17 32.06 -7.00 -17.94
C ALA A 17 30.68 -6.33 -18.17
N CYS A 18 30.02 -6.59 -19.30
CA CYS A 18 28.61 -6.23 -19.52
C CYS A 18 27.66 -7.40 -19.20
N VAL A 19 27.87 -8.07 -18.05
CA VAL A 19 26.77 -8.77 -17.40
C VAL A 19 25.73 -7.70 -17.07
N SER A 20 24.52 -7.85 -17.60
CA SER A 20 23.44 -6.89 -17.33
C SER A 20 23.18 -6.87 -15.82
N ALA A 21 23.23 -5.68 -15.21
CA ALA A 21 22.98 -5.49 -13.79
C ALA A 21 21.49 -5.71 -13.48
N VAL A 22 21.10 -6.98 -13.43
CA VAL A 22 19.92 -7.45 -12.71
C VAL A 22 20.32 -7.47 -11.24
N LEU A 23 19.63 -6.70 -10.40
CA LEU A 23 19.82 -6.77 -8.95
C LEU A 23 19.66 -8.23 -8.50
N PRO A 24 20.64 -8.81 -7.80
CA PRO A 24 20.64 -10.24 -7.45
C PRO A 24 19.66 -10.59 -6.33
N CYS A 25 18.92 -9.62 -5.78
CA CYS A 25 18.00 -9.82 -4.66
C CYS A 25 16.91 -10.87 -4.97
N PRO A 26 16.68 -11.86 -4.08
CA PRO A 26 15.67 -12.90 -4.28
C PRO A 26 14.25 -12.32 -4.42
N PRO A 27 13.45 -12.81 -5.39
CA PRO A 27 12.12 -12.25 -5.65
C PRO A 27 11.19 -12.42 -4.45
N TYR A 28 10.40 -11.38 -4.17
CA TYR A 28 9.50 -11.34 -3.02
C TYR A 28 8.33 -12.33 -3.23
N PRO A 29 8.23 -13.42 -2.44
CA PRO A 29 7.38 -14.56 -2.78
C PRO A 29 5.89 -14.33 -2.52
N ARG A 30 5.51 -13.18 -1.95
CA ARG A 30 4.11 -12.85 -1.57
C ARG A 30 3.49 -11.72 -2.40
N ALA A 31 4.14 -11.23 -3.46
CA ALA A 31 3.61 -10.14 -4.28
C ALA A 31 3.69 -10.36 -5.80
N ASP A 32 2.67 -9.83 -6.47
CA ASP A 32 2.53 -9.62 -7.90
C ASP A 32 3.08 -8.25 -8.29
N THR A 33 3.59 -8.12 -9.50
CA THR A 33 4.17 -6.90 -10.09
C THR A 33 3.86 -6.86 -11.59
N PRO A 34 3.63 -5.68 -12.19
CA PRO A 34 3.41 -5.55 -13.63
C PRO A 34 4.68 -5.89 -14.44
N ASP A 35 4.51 -6.11 -15.74
CA ASP A 35 5.60 -6.34 -16.68
C ASP A 35 6.74 -5.30 -16.52
N GLY A 36 7.99 -5.78 -16.55
CA GLY A 36 9.20 -4.96 -16.38
C GLY A 36 9.51 -4.54 -14.94
N VAL A 37 8.56 -4.60 -14.01
CA VAL A 37 8.77 -4.36 -12.57
C VAL A 37 9.07 -5.68 -11.85
N ALA A 38 9.94 -5.61 -10.85
CA ALA A 38 10.22 -6.71 -9.93
C ALA A 38 10.22 -6.21 -8.49
N ALA A 39 10.00 -7.13 -7.55
CA ALA A 39 10.04 -6.87 -6.13
C ALA A 39 10.91 -7.91 -5.42
N CYS A 40 11.67 -7.49 -4.41
CA CYS A 40 12.47 -8.36 -3.55
C CYS A 40 12.41 -7.90 -2.09
N ARG A 41 12.75 -8.80 -1.16
CA ARG A 41 12.84 -8.45 0.26
C ARG A 41 14.12 -7.65 0.47
N PHE A 42 13.99 -6.39 0.85
CA PHE A 42 15.13 -5.56 1.24
C PHE A 42 15.61 -5.91 2.65
N THR A 43 14.67 -6.07 3.59
CA THR A 43 14.95 -6.62 4.92
C THR A 43 13.70 -7.26 5.55
N GLY A 44 13.87 -7.97 6.65
CA GLY A 44 12.81 -8.67 7.39
C GLY A 44 13.11 -8.79 8.87
N ASN A 45 12.26 -9.51 9.61
CA ASN A 45 12.35 -9.67 11.08
C ASN A 45 12.27 -8.33 11.85
N LEU A 46 11.56 -7.35 11.27
CA LEU A 46 11.10 -6.16 11.97
C LEU A 46 9.83 -6.49 12.78
N GLY A 47 9.47 -5.65 13.75
CA GLY A 47 8.27 -5.84 14.57
C GLY A 47 6.99 -5.51 13.79
N LYS A 48 6.71 -4.21 13.65
CA LYS A 48 5.60 -3.64 12.87
C LYS A 48 6.15 -2.36 12.21
N PRO A 49 6.90 -2.45 11.08
CA PRO A 49 7.46 -1.28 10.41
C PRO A 49 6.38 -0.36 9.85
N ARG A 50 6.46 0.93 10.18
CA ARG A 50 5.47 1.95 9.85
C ARG A 50 6.02 2.94 8.82
N GLN A 51 6.26 4.19 9.21
CA GLN A 51 6.72 5.23 8.29
C GLN A 51 8.17 4.98 7.84
N LEU A 52 8.39 5.17 6.54
CA LEU A 52 9.71 5.23 5.91
C LEU A 52 10.09 6.69 5.67
N VAL A 53 11.37 7.01 5.81
CA VAL A 53 11.95 8.30 5.39
C VAL A 53 13.27 8.03 4.70
N LEU A 54 13.42 8.52 3.48
CA LEU A 54 14.63 8.43 2.67
C LEU A 54 14.76 9.69 1.85
N SER A 55 15.81 10.48 2.11
CA SER A 55 16.05 11.76 1.45
C SER A 55 17.52 12.20 1.66
N PRO A 56 17.97 13.30 1.04
CA PRO A 56 19.27 13.87 1.35
C PRO A 56 19.45 14.22 2.85
N ASP A 57 18.38 14.56 3.56
CA ASP A 57 18.40 14.85 5.01
C ASP A 57 18.76 13.59 5.86
N THR A 58 18.49 12.37 5.37
CA THR A 58 18.93 11.12 6.02
C THR A 58 20.37 10.72 5.63
N GLY A 59 21.01 11.45 4.73
CA GLY A 59 22.27 11.06 4.12
C GLY A 59 22.14 9.88 3.14
N ASN A 60 20.91 9.66 2.62
CA ASN A 60 20.53 8.58 1.70
C ASN A 60 20.49 7.17 2.31
N ASP A 61 20.53 7.02 3.64
CA ASP A 61 20.16 5.77 4.32
C ASP A 61 18.63 5.76 4.55
N LEU A 62 17.98 4.61 4.41
CA LEU A 62 16.53 4.45 4.62
C LEU A 62 16.25 4.35 6.13
N LEU A 63 15.50 5.30 6.68
CA LEU A 63 15.06 5.25 8.07
C LEU A 63 13.66 4.64 8.17
N VAL A 64 13.49 3.67 9.08
CA VAL A 64 12.20 3.05 9.39
C VAL A 64 11.85 3.24 10.86
N LEU A 65 10.61 3.66 11.15
CA LEU A 65 10.03 3.55 12.49
C LEU A 65 9.42 2.15 12.62
N ASP A 66 9.95 1.34 13.53
CA ASP A 66 9.53 -0.03 13.78
C ASP A 66 8.91 -0.14 15.18
N ARG A 67 7.61 -0.46 15.24
CA ARG A 67 6.86 -0.58 16.48
C ARG A 67 6.92 -2.01 16.99
N ILE A 68 7.63 -2.23 18.10
CA ILE A 68 7.86 -3.55 18.70
C ILE A 68 6.66 -4.02 19.52
N SER A 69 6.05 -3.10 20.29
CA SER A 69 4.83 -3.35 21.04
C SER A 69 4.04 -2.06 21.22
N MET A 70 2.91 -2.09 21.93
CA MET A 70 2.18 -0.87 22.29
C MET A 70 3.05 0.13 23.06
N ASN A 71 4.06 -0.33 23.82
CA ASN A 71 4.86 0.50 24.74
C ASN A 71 6.34 0.62 24.34
N SER A 72 6.74 0.07 23.18
CA SER A 72 8.14 0.03 22.75
C SER A 72 8.27 0.19 21.23
N ALA A 73 9.17 1.05 20.80
CA ALA A 73 9.46 1.29 19.40
C ALA A 73 10.94 1.64 19.18
N ARG A 74 11.43 1.39 17.97
CA ARG A 74 12.78 1.70 17.54
C ARG A 74 12.76 2.48 16.22
N VAL A 75 13.83 3.22 15.97
CA VAL A 75 14.14 3.73 14.63
C VAL A 75 15.43 3.08 14.17
N ILE A 76 15.42 2.54 12.96
CA ILE A 76 16.54 1.81 12.36
C ILE A 76 16.94 2.55 11.08
N ALA A 77 18.23 2.77 10.88
CA ALA A 77 18.82 3.08 9.58
C ALA A 77 19.14 1.78 8.85
N LEU A 78 18.73 1.69 7.60
CA LEU A 78 18.96 0.58 6.69
C LEU A 78 19.69 1.11 5.46
N TRP A 79 20.70 0.40 4.99
CA TRP A 79 21.40 0.73 3.73
C TRP A 79 21.80 -0.53 2.97
N ASP A 80 22.39 -0.30 1.80
CA ASP A 80 22.89 -1.29 0.84
C ASP A 80 24.16 -0.67 0.24
N ASP A 81 25.28 -0.81 0.96
CA ASP A 81 26.59 -0.32 0.52
C ASP A 81 27.23 -1.36 -0.44
N ASN A 82 26.78 -2.62 -0.39
CA ASN A 82 27.30 -3.72 -1.19
C ASN A 82 26.71 -3.78 -2.63
N GLY A 83 25.48 -3.30 -2.82
CA GLY A 83 24.78 -3.16 -4.10
C GLY A 83 23.93 -4.37 -4.54
N ASP A 84 23.64 -5.32 -3.65
CA ASP A 84 22.90 -6.55 -3.97
C ASP A 84 21.37 -6.42 -3.87
N GLY A 85 20.88 -5.32 -3.28
CA GLY A 85 19.46 -5.06 -3.09
C GLY A 85 18.85 -5.68 -1.82
N PHE A 86 19.70 -6.10 -0.88
CA PHE A 86 19.36 -6.51 0.48
C PHE A 86 20.04 -5.55 1.48
N SER A 87 19.58 -5.56 2.74
CA SER A 87 20.18 -4.78 3.83
C SER A 87 20.54 -5.74 4.95
N ASP A 88 21.80 -6.20 4.95
CA ASP A 88 22.30 -7.22 5.87
C ASP A 88 22.12 -6.83 7.35
N PRO A 89 21.38 -7.63 8.17
CA PRO A 89 21.14 -7.32 9.58
C PRO A 89 22.39 -7.14 10.44
N ASP A 90 23.51 -7.77 10.08
CA ASP A 90 24.76 -7.75 10.85
C ASP A 90 25.73 -6.63 10.42
N THR A 91 25.58 -6.07 9.22
CA THR A 91 26.55 -5.14 8.61
C THR A 91 25.96 -3.88 8.00
N GLU A 92 24.68 -3.88 7.65
CA GLU A 92 24.03 -2.80 6.89
C GLU A 92 22.77 -2.22 7.57
N GLN A 93 22.63 -2.47 8.87
CA GLN A 93 21.57 -1.91 9.71
C GLN A 93 22.14 -1.28 10.98
N ALA A 94 21.56 -0.16 11.42
CA ALA A 94 21.90 0.50 12.68
C ALA A 94 20.67 0.95 13.45
N MET A 95 20.57 0.55 14.71
CA MET A 95 19.51 1.00 15.61
C MET A 95 19.85 2.40 16.15
N LEU A 96 19.14 3.42 15.65
CA LEU A 96 19.32 4.83 16.01
C LEU A 96 18.61 5.18 17.32
N LEU A 97 17.37 4.72 17.47
CA LEU A 97 16.55 4.91 18.66
C LEU A 97 16.00 3.56 19.11
N ASN A 98 15.94 3.35 20.42
CA ASN A 98 15.21 2.24 21.04
C ASN A 98 14.59 2.77 22.33
N VAL A 99 13.28 3.01 22.31
CA VAL A 99 12.59 3.80 23.34
C VAL A 99 11.39 3.06 23.91
N LYS A 100 11.25 3.11 25.24
CA LYS A 100 10.06 2.68 25.98
C LYS A 100 8.99 3.77 25.95
N VAL A 101 8.62 4.19 24.75
CA VAL A 101 7.62 5.21 24.46
C VAL A 101 6.67 4.62 23.39
N PRO A 102 5.35 4.79 23.52
CA PRO A 102 4.37 4.30 22.55
C PRO A 102 4.42 5.11 21.25
N LEU A 103 5.50 5.01 20.46
CA LEU A 103 5.57 5.64 19.14
C LEU A 103 4.62 4.93 18.17
N THR A 104 3.85 5.71 17.41
CA THR A 104 2.65 5.19 16.74
C THR A 104 2.85 4.94 15.24
N HIS A 105 3.41 5.93 14.53
CA HIS A 105 3.66 5.88 13.09
C HIS A 105 4.63 6.97 12.62
N GLY A 106 4.44 8.24 13.03
CA GLY A 106 5.15 9.38 12.45
C GLY A 106 6.66 9.38 12.67
N LEU A 107 7.38 9.56 11.56
CA LEU A 107 8.82 9.72 11.46
C LEU A 107 9.10 10.81 10.41
N ALA A 108 10.00 11.75 10.71
CA ALA A 108 10.50 12.73 9.75
C ALA A 108 11.94 13.13 10.10
N VAL A 109 12.73 13.60 9.12
CA VAL A 109 14.07 14.14 9.33
C VAL A 109 14.17 15.49 8.62
N LYS A 110 14.69 16.51 9.32
CA LYS A 110 14.97 17.83 8.71
C LYS A 110 15.99 18.61 9.54
N HIS A 111 16.91 19.32 8.87
CA HIS A 111 17.83 20.28 9.50
C HIS A 111 18.61 19.75 10.72
N GLY A 112 19.13 18.53 10.63
CA GLY A 112 19.91 17.90 11.71
C GLY A 112 19.07 17.46 12.92
N PHE A 113 17.79 17.17 12.70
CA PHE A 113 16.90 16.58 13.70
C PHE A 113 16.09 15.43 13.11
N ILE A 114 15.89 14.38 13.91
CA ILE A 114 14.89 13.34 13.69
C ILE A 114 13.67 13.65 14.57
N PHE A 115 12.47 13.51 14.01
CA PHE A 115 11.20 13.71 14.69
C PHE A 115 10.43 12.40 14.73
N VAL A 116 9.87 12.07 15.89
CA VAL A 116 9.02 10.88 16.10
C VAL A 116 7.82 11.22 16.97
N SER A 117 6.69 10.53 16.77
CA SER A 117 5.45 10.81 17.51
C SER A 117 4.94 9.62 18.30
N SER A 118 4.58 9.86 19.57
CA SER A 118 3.54 9.08 20.24
C SER A 118 2.13 9.58 19.83
N ASP A 119 1.09 9.01 20.41
CA ASP A 119 -0.30 9.47 20.32
C ASP A 119 -0.50 10.91 20.86
N THR A 120 0.33 11.31 21.83
CA THR A 120 0.19 12.49 22.69
C THR A 120 1.26 13.57 22.48
N THR A 121 2.47 13.17 22.08
CA THR A 121 3.65 14.05 22.00
C THR A 121 4.49 13.77 20.74
N VAL A 122 4.91 14.84 20.06
CA VAL A 122 6.00 14.80 19.07
C VAL A 122 7.31 15.11 19.80
N PHE A 123 8.29 14.23 19.63
CA PHE A 123 9.65 14.36 20.13
C PHE A 123 10.58 14.67 18.96
N ARG A 124 11.66 15.41 19.22
CA ARG A 124 12.82 15.48 18.33
C ARG A 124 14.11 15.14 19.07
N TYR A 125 15.09 14.65 18.33
CA TYR A 125 16.45 14.38 18.80
C TYR A 125 17.44 14.94 17.79
N LYS A 126 18.67 15.24 18.22
CA LYS A 126 19.73 15.58 17.26
C LYS A 126 20.09 14.35 16.42
N TYR A 127 20.33 14.61 15.15
CA TYR A 127 20.63 13.59 14.15
C TYR A 127 21.57 14.16 13.10
N GLU A 128 22.64 13.44 12.79
CA GLU A 128 23.54 13.79 11.68
C GLU A 128 23.17 12.97 10.43
N PRO A 129 23.17 13.56 9.22
CA PRO A 129 22.95 12.80 7.98
C PRO A 129 23.93 11.62 7.87
N LYS A 130 23.43 10.44 7.48
CA LYS A 130 24.19 9.17 7.45
C LYS A 130 24.71 8.71 8.82
N GLN A 131 24.09 9.14 9.92
CA GLN A 131 24.36 8.59 11.24
C GLN A 131 23.91 7.13 11.30
N ARG A 132 24.88 6.22 11.45
CA ARG A 132 24.71 4.77 11.60
C ARG A 132 25.09 4.29 13.01
N THR A 133 24.88 5.15 14.01
CA THR A 133 25.16 4.89 15.43
C THR A 133 23.99 5.38 16.30
N PRO A 134 23.79 4.82 17.50
CA PRO A 134 22.71 5.25 18.40
C PRO A 134 22.72 6.76 18.64
N ILE A 135 21.54 7.37 18.61
CA ILE A 135 21.34 8.79 18.88
C ILE A 135 21.50 9.07 20.37
N ASP A 136 22.14 10.19 20.70
CA ASP A 136 22.23 10.68 22.08
C ASP A 136 20.83 11.09 22.58
N LEU A 137 20.25 10.22 23.41
CA LEU A 137 18.94 10.41 24.01
C LEU A 137 18.87 11.63 24.95
N THR A 138 19.99 12.18 25.41
CA THR A 138 20.00 13.42 26.22
C THR A 138 19.62 14.65 25.39
N THR A 139 19.69 14.56 24.05
CA THR A 139 19.25 15.61 23.12
C THR A 139 17.74 15.65 22.90
N GLN A 140 16.97 14.75 23.53
CA GLN A 140 15.52 14.68 23.39
C GLN A 140 14.83 15.99 23.77
N GLN A 141 13.94 16.46 22.90
CA GLN A 141 13.07 17.60 23.16
C GLN A 141 11.63 17.27 22.78
N ARG A 142 10.67 17.66 23.65
CA ARG A 142 9.23 17.65 23.31
C ARG A 142 8.95 18.88 22.45
N VAL A 143 8.30 18.70 21.31
CA VAL A 143 8.10 19.72 20.27
C VAL A 143 6.64 20.15 20.21
N VAL A 144 5.75 19.18 20.04
CA VAL A 144 4.29 19.35 20.11
C VAL A 144 3.76 18.41 21.19
N VAL A 145 2.85 18.88 22.03
CA VAL A 145 2.26 18.14 23.15
C VAL A 145 0.75 18.28 23.13
N ASN A 146 0.06 17.61 24.06
CA ASN A 146 -1.38 17.76 24.26
C ASN A 146 -2.22 17.38 23.03
N MET A 147 -1.69 16.51 22.16
CA MET A 147 -2.37 16.01 20.95
C MET A 147 -3.68 15.23 21.25
N ASN A 148 -3.92 14.89 22.52
CA ASN A 148 -5.11 14.20 23.04
C ASN A 148 -5.72 14.90 24.28
N ALA A 149 -5.48 16.21 24.49
CA ALA A 149 -5.82 16.89 25.75
C ALA A 149 -7.33 17.11 26.01
N ASP A 150 -8.20 16.74 25.07
CA ASP A 150 -9.65 16.64 25.25
C ASP A 150 -10.10 15.33 25.93
N GLY A 151 -9.15 14.53 26.42
CA GLY A 151 -9.40 13.54 27.49
C GLY A 151 -9.74 12.12 27.04
N ARG A 152 -9.39 11.73 25.81
CA ARG A 152 -9.61 10.36 25.28
C ARG A 152 -8.39 9.82 24.53
N GLY A 153 -7.23 9.84 25.19
CA GLY A 153 -5.94 9.43 24.61
C GLY A 153 -6.00 8.09 23.90
N GLY A 154 -5.92 8.11 22.56
CA GLY A 154 -6.32 6.98 21.72
C GLY A 154 -5.45 5.73 21.94
N ALA A 155 -6.00 4.52 22.04
CA ALA A 155 -7.40 4.14 21.81
C ALA A 155 -7.77 2.80 22.46
N ASN A 156 -9.09 2.56 22.59
CA ASN A 156 -9.67 1.23 22.34
C ASN A 156 -10.56 1.21 21.07
N ARG A 157 -10.97 2.36 20.48
CA ARG A 157 -11.81 2.46 19.25
C ARG A 157 -11.61 3.75 18.40
N GLY A 158 -10.38 4.25 18.23
CA GLY A 158 -10.12 5.53 17.56
C GLY A 158 -8.73 5.67 16.93
N HIS A 159 -8.53 6.64 16.04
CA HIS A 159 -7.29 6.78 15.27
C HIS A 159 -6.13 7.32 16.14
N TRP A 160 -5.12 6.50 16.42
CA TRP A 160 -4.04 6.84 17.36
C TRP A 160 -2.69 7.18 16.68
N THR A 161 -2.57 6.96 15.37
CA THR A 161 -1.43 7.42 14.56
C THR A 161 -1.34 8.93 14.50
N ARG A 162 -0.11 9.47 14.54
CA ARG A 162 0.18 10.89 14.31
C ARG A 162 1.20 10.97 13.19
N SER A 163 0.81 11.45 12.02
CA SER A 163 1.73 11.54 10.88
C SER A 163 2.47 12.87 10.90
N LEU A 164 3.76 12.83 10.56
CA LEU A 164 4.67 13.97 10.62
C LEU A 164 5.30 14.19 9.25
N ILE A 165 5.40 15.45 8.83
CA ILE A 165 6.23 15.89 7.70
C ILE A 165 6.66 17.34 7.96
N LEU A 166 7.88 17.71 7.54
CA LEU A 166 8.37 19.09 7.64
C LEU A 166 8.59 19.66 6.25
N SER A 167 8.30 20.95 6.07
CA SER A 167 8.71 21.73 4.90
C SER A 167 10.13 22.28 5.06
N GLU A 168 10.70 22.80 3.98
CA GLU A 168 12.05 23.35 3.90
C GLU A 168 12.30 24.55 4.83
N ASP A 169 11.26 25.24 5.28
CA ASP A 169 11.33 26.32 6.28
C ASP A 169 11.35 25.81 7.74
N GLY A 170 11.37 24.49 7.96
CA GLY A 170 11.28 23.90 9.30
C GLY A 170 9.89 23.95 9.93
N THR A 171 8.84 24.26 9.16
CA THR A 171 7.44 24.14 9.61
C THR A 171 7.03 22.66 9.65
N LEU A 172 6.63 22.19 10.83
CA LEU A 172 6.14 20.83 11.06
C LEU A 172 4.63 20.75 10.84
N TYR A 173 4.19 19.77 10.05
CA TYR A 173 2.80 19.39 9.86
C TYR A 173 2.52 18.12 10.66
N VAL A 174 1.45 18.14 11.43
CA VAL A 174 1.00 17.03 12.28
C VAL A 174 -0.43 16.69 11.90
N SER A 175 -0.64 15.48 11.39
CA SER A 175 -1.98 14.95 11.10
C SER A 175 -2.52 14.15 12.28
N ILE A 176 -3.78 14.41 12.66
CA ILE A 176 -4.50 13.69 13.71
C ILE A 176 -5.88 13.30 13.19
N GLY A 177 -6.11 11.99 13.03
CA GLY A 177 -7.43 11.44 12.69
C GLY A 177 -8.47 11.60 13.80
N SER A 178 -9.72 11.24 13.51
CA SER A 178 -10.87 11.33 14.42
C SER A 178 -10.80 10.41 15.65
N MET A 179 -11.63 10.67 16.67
CA MET A 179 -11.72 9.80 17.85
C MET A 179 -12.55 8.52 17.62
N GLY A 180 -13.43 8.51 16.63
CA GLY A 180 -14.22 7.36 16.25
C GLY A 180 -14.66 7.46 14.80
N ASN A 181 -15.45 6.48 14.32
CA ASN A 181 -15.79 6.39 12.91
C ASN A 181 -16.41 7.69 12.35
N VAL A 182 -17.46 8.21 13.01
CA VAL A 182 -18.12 9.49 12.66
C VAL A 182 -18.20 10.37 13.90
N ASP A 183 -17.28 11.33 13.99
CA ASP A 183 -16.98 12.11 15.19
C ASP A 183 -17.65 13.49 15.12
N ARG A 184 -18.90 13.56 15.62
CA ARG A 184 -19.81 14.71 15.48
C ARG A 184 -19.31 16.03 16.07
N THR A 185 -18.36 15.99 17.00
CA THR A 185 -17.86 17.16 17.73
C THR A 185 -16.33 17.15 17.80
N SER A 186 -15.68 16.77 16.70
CA SER A 186 -14.24 16.54 16.69
C SER A 186 -13.41 17.82 16.72
N PHE A 187 -12.62 18.01 17.78
CA PHE A 187 -11.46 18.92 17.77
C PHE A 187 -10.21 18.28 17.12
N ARG A 188 -10.39 17.09 16.52
CA ARG A 188 -9.40 16.28 15.79
C ARG A 188 -9.77 16.26 14.30
N ALA A 189 -9.47 15.19 13.57
CA ALA A 189 -9.76 15.03 12.14
C ALA A 189 -9.18 16.19 11.28
N ARG A 190 -7.91 16.52 11.53
CA ARG A 190 -7.25 17.72 10.98
C ARG A 190 -5.75 17.58 10.89
N ILE A 191 -5.16 18.35 9.96
CA ILE A 191 -3.73 18.63 9.91
C ILE A 191 -3.50 20.01 10.52
N ARG A 192 -2.60 20.11 11.51
CA ARG A 192 -2.12 21.39 12.04
C ARG A 192 -0.65 21.62 11.70
N ARG A 193 -0.24 22.87 11.54
CA ARG A 193 1.15 23.25 11.29
C ARG A 193 1.75 24.15 12.37
N PHE A 194 3.05 24.00 12.55
CA PHE A 194 3.85 24.65 13.61
C PHE A 194 5.17 25.14 13.00
N PRO A 195 5.36 26.47 12.82
CA PRO A 195 6.58 27.01 12.24
C PRO A 195 7.76 27.01 13.22
N GLY A 196 8.99 26.98 12.70
CA GLY A 196 10.22 27.05 13.50
C GLY A 196 10.48 25.81 14.37
N MET A 197 9.97 24.64 13.98
CA MET A 197 10.14 23.41 14.77
C MET A 197 11.51 22.75 14.60
N THR A 198 12.38 23.31 13.76
CA THR A 198 13.83 23.01 13.70
C THR A 198 14.69 23.98 14.51
N ASP A 199 14.13 25.08 15.01
CA ASP A 199 14.89 26.14 15.71
C ASP A 199 15.01 25.87 17.22
N ALA A 200 15.59 26.82 17.97
CA ALA A 200 15.50 26.82 19.43
C ALA A 200 14.03 26.97 19.87
N LEU A 201 13.51 26.02 20.66
CA LEU A 201 12.12 26.01 21.14
C LEU A 201 11.91 27.03 22.27
N ILE A 202 12.03 28.32 21.96
CA ILE A 202 11.76 29.42 22.89
C ILE A 202 10.31 29.33 23.37
N GLY A 203 10.11 29.31 24.70
CA GLY A 203 8.81 29.07 25.33
C GLY A 203 8.41 27.58 25.47
N GLY A 204 9.28 26.63 25.11
CA GLY A 204 9.04 25.20 25.30
C GLY A 204 8.13 24.55 24.23
N PRO A 205 7.62 23.33 24.48
CA PRO A 205 6.75 22.63 23.53
C PRO A 205 5.48 23.42 23.20
N ARG A 206 4.98 23.26 21.98
CA ARG A 206 3.70 23.84 21.54
C ARG A 206 2.55 22.92 21.89
N ASP A 207 1.47 23.49 22.40
CA ASP A 207 0.21 22.76 22.54
C ASP A 207 -0.41 22.53 21.15
N PHE A 208 -0.82 21.29 20.84
CA PHE A 208 -1.42 20.96 19.54
C PHE A 208 -2.61 21.86 19.20
N ALA A 209 -3.47 22.17 20.17
CA ALA A 209 -4.66 23.00 19.94
C ALA A 209 -4.31 24.45 19.52
N LYS A 210 -3.07 24.90 19.76
CA LYS A 210 -2.56 26.22 19.37
C LYS A 210 -1.85 26.25 18.01
N GLY A 211 -1.64 25.11 17.36
CA GLY A 211 -1.14 25.06 15.98
C GLY A 211 -2.16 25.60 14.99
N GLU A 212 -1.71 26.23 13.91
CA GLU A 212 -2.59 26.69 12.83
C GLU A 212 -3.30 25.47 12.21
N VAL A 213 -4.62 25.51 12.09
CA VAL A 213 -5.38 24.49 11.36
C VAL A 213 -5.08 24.66 9.88
N PHE A 214 -4.35 23.70 9.30
CA PHE A 214 -3.95 23.76 7.90
C PHE A 214 -4.99 23.09 6.99
N ALA A 215 -5.52 21.94 7.41
CA ALA A 215 -6.67 21.29 6.78
C ALA A 215 -7.60 20.78 7.87
N ASP A 216 -8.91 21.04 7.75
CA ASP A 216 -9.92 20.57 8.70
C ASP A 216 -10.91 19.61 8.04
N GLY A 217 -11.52 18.73 8.81
CA GLY A 217 -12.48 17.74 8.30
C GLY A 217 -11.87 16.71 7.35
N VAL A 218 -10.70 16.18 7.72
CA VAL A 218 -10.06 15.01 7.10
C VAL A 218 -10.04 13.87 8.12
N ARG A 219 -10.68 12.73 7.81
CA ARG A 219 -11.06 11.73 8.82
C ARG A 219 -9.84 11.11 9.51
N ASN A 220 -8.88 10.65 8.73
CA ASN A 220 -7.64 10.02 9.18
C ASN A 220 -6.59 10.06 8.05
N THR A 221 -6.00 11.24 7.82
CA THR A 221 -4.97 11.41 6.80
C THR A 221 -3.63 10.89 7.31
N VAL A 222 -3.28 9.65 6.97
CA VAL A 222 -2.05 9.00 7.49
C VAL A 222 -0.88 9.18 6.53
N GLY A 223 -1.07 8.89 5.24
CA GLY A 223 -0.03 9.15 4.24
C GLY A 223 0.12 10.65 4.01
N LEU A 224 1.35 11.17 4.03
CA LEU A 224 1.69 12.56 3.75
C LEU A 224 2.93 12.63 2.86
N ALA A 225 2.92 13.49 1.84
CA ALA A 225 4.09 13.76 0.99
C ALA A 225 4.05 15.20 0.44
N TRP A 226 5.22 15.75 0.12
CA TRP A 226 5.32 16.94 -0.74
C TRP A 226 5.11 16.55 -2.19
N GLY A 227 4.28 17.31 -2.91
CA GLY A 227 4.12 17.18 -4.35
C GLY A 227 5.24 17.88 -5.12
N PRO A 228 5.42 17.58 -6.42
CA PRO A 228 6.35 18.30 -7.30
C PRO A 228 5.98 19.78 -7.48
N ASP A 229 4.77 20.18 -7.06
CA ASP A 229 4.26 21.54 -7.02
C ASP A 229 4.53 22.27 -5.68
N GLY A 230 5.23 21.63 -4.74
CA GLY A 230 5.51 22.18 -3.40
C GLY A 230 4.27 22.29 -2.49
N MET A 231 3.14 21.66 -2.85
CA MET A 231 1.98 21.57 -1.98
C MET A 231 2.07 20.31 -1.11
N LEU A 232 1.39 20.30 0.04
CA LEU A 232 1.23 19.08 0.82
C LEU A 232 0.13 18.22 0.19
N TRP A 233 0.36 16.92 0.11
CA TRP A 233 -0.62 15.91 -0.30
C TRP A 233 -0.84 14.92 0.83
N GLY A 234 -1.97 14.23 0.84
CA GLY A 234 -2.21 13.14 1.78
C GLY A 234 -3.30 12.15 1.39
N GLY A 235 -3.16 10.93 1.90
CA GLY A 235 -4.15 9.86 1.78
C GLY A 235 -5.05 9.84 3.01
N ASP A 236 -6.35 10.09 2.82
CA ASP A 236 -7.38 10.10 3.87
C ASP A 236 -8.27 8.87 3.79
N THR A 237 -8.53 8.23 4.93
CA THR A 237 -9.33 6.99 5.00
C THR A 237 -10.80 7.31 5.30
N GLY A 238 -11.71 6.90 4.42
CA GLY A 238 -13.16 7.13 4.49
C GLY A 238 -13.84 6.49 5.71
N ALA A 239 -15.11 6.84 5.94
CA ALA A 239 -15.88 6.35 7.10
C ALA A 239 -16.58 5.02 6.85
N ASP A 240 -16.59 4.15 7.86
CA ASP A 240 -17.13 2.79 7.86
C ASP A 240 -18.67 2.79 8.00
N GLU A 241 -19.33 1.66 7.70
CA GLU A 241 -20.77 1.44 7.98
C GLU A 241 -21.76 2.43 7.33
N LEU A 242 -21.45 2.96 6.14
CA LEU A 242 -22.31 3.90 5.42
C LEU A 242 -23.63 3.27 4.96
N LYS A 243 -24.75 3.73 5.55
CA LYS A 243 -26.12 3.29 5.23
C LYS A 243 -27.01 4.50 4.86
N ARG A 244 -27.35 4.64 3.57
CA ARG A 244 -28.24 5.69 2.99
C ARG A 244 -29.44 5.03 2.31
N ALA A 245 -30.62 5.10 2.94
CA ALA A 245 -31.83 4.42 2.45
C ALA A 245 -32.26 4.87 1.03
N ASP A 246 -32.04 6.14 0.71
CA ASP A 246 -32.31 6.75 -0.60
C ASP A 246 -31.30 6.35 -1.69
N LEU A 247 -30.13 5.82 -1.31
CA LEU A 247 -29.05 5.40 -2.21
C LEU A 247 -28.89 3.87 -2.32
N GLY A 248 -29.89 3.10 -1.86
CA GLY A 248 -29.87 1.63 -1.91
C GLY A 248 -29.80 0.94 -0.55
N GLY A 249 -29.86 1.68 0.56
CA GLY A 249 -29.80 1.11 1.90
C GLY A 249 -28.36 1.00 2.37
N ASP A 250 -27.82 -0.21 2.44
CA ASP A 250 -26.42 -0.42 2.80
C ASP A 250 -25.52 -0.30 1.57
N VAL A 251 -24.67 0.72 1.57
CA VAL A 251 -23.74 1.02 0.48
C VAL A 251 -22.28 0.98 0.93
N HIS A 252 -22.01 0.56 2.18
CA HIS A 252 -20.66 0.57 2.76
C HIS A 252 -19.67 -0.19 1.87
N LYS A 253 -20.10 -1.29 1.25
CA LYS A 253 -19.24 -2.18 0.46
C LYS A 253 -18.42 -1.47 -0.61
N ASN A 254 -18.93 -0.40 -1.21
CA ASN A 254 -18.22 0.37 -2.24
C ASN A 254 -18.18 1.88 -1.98
N ASN A 255 -18.67 2.36 -0.84
CA ASN A 255 -18.66 3.78 -0.47
C ASN A 255 -18.49 3.94 1.05
N PRO A 256 -17.91 5.05 1.52
CA PRO A 256 -17.33 6.14 0.73
C PRO A 256 -15.99 5.72 0.11
N GLY A 257 -15.58 6.43 -0.95
CA GLY A 257 -14.21 6.32 -1.44
C GLY A 257 -13.22 6.81 -0.39
N ASP A 258 -12.08 6.15 -0.30
CA ASP A 258 -10.90 6.74 0.33
C ASP A 258 -10.38 7.87 -0.57
N GLU A 259 -9.74 8.88 0.01
CA GLU A 259 -9.44 10.13 -0.70
C GLU A 259 -7.94 10.38 -0.81
N ILE A 260 -7.50 10.87 -1.98
CA ILE A 260 -6.23 11.59 -2.12
C ILE A 260 -6.53 13.08 -2.13
N ASN A 261 -6.00 13.81 -1.16
CA ASN A 261 -6.22 15.24 -0.97
C ASN A 261 -4.95 16.05 -1.28
N ARG A 262 -5.12 17.20 -1.96
CA ARG A 262 -4.06 18.16 -2.31
C ARG A 262 -4.28 19.47 -1.56
N PHE A 263 -3.52 19.68 -0.51
CA PHE A 263 -3.65 20.79 0.43
C PHE A 263 -2.89 22.02 -0.07
N GLN A 264 -3.59 22.90 -0.79
CA GLN A 264 -3.03 24.16 -1.30
C GLN A 264 -2.93 25.22 -0.20
N TRP A 265 -1.84 26.01 -0.17
CA TRP A 265 -1.62 27.08 0.83
C TRP A 265 -2.79 28.07 0.95
N LYS A 266 -3.39 28.48 -0.17
CA LYS A 266 -4.57 29.38 -0.20
C LYS A 266 -5.85 28.78 0.41
N ASN A 267 -5.84 27.47 0.68
CA ASN A 267 -6.93 26.73 1.33
C ASN A 267 -6.57 26.37 2.79
N ALA A 268 -5.54 26.98 3.39
CA ALA A 268 -5.24 26.79 4.80
C ALA A 268 -6.47 27.08 5.67
N GLY A 269 -6.78 26.17 6.59
CA GLY A 269 -7.95 26.23 7.47
C GLY A 269 -9.29 25.91 6.79
N ARG A 270 -9.30 25.54 5.50
CA ARG A 270 -10.53 25.10 4.81
C ARG A 270 -10.86 23.64 5.10
N PHE A 271 -12.14 23.34 4.87
CA PHE A 271 -12.80 22.11 5.27
C PHE A 271 -12.90 21.11 4.10
N TYR A 272 -12.62 19.82 4.35
CA TYR A 272 -12.56 18.75 3.33
C TYR A 272 -13.75 17.78 3.35
N GLY A 273 -14.60 17.86 4.38
CA GLY A 273 -15.95 17.27 4.35
C GLY A 273 -16.34 16.52 5.62
N TYR A 274 -15.41 15.78 6.21
CA TYR A 274 -15.68 14.95 7.40
C TYR A 274 -16.01 15.82 8.63
N PRO A 275 -17.00 15.49 9.47
CA PRO A 275 -17.84 14.28 9.46
C PRO A 275 -19.14 14.42 8.67
N TYR A 276 -19.40 15.58 8.06
CA TYR A 276 -20.71 15.92 7.47
C TYR A 276 -20.89 15.37 6.06
N CYS A 277 -19.80 15.24 5.31
CA CYS A 277 -19.79 14.87 3.89
C CYS A 277 -18.88 13.66 3.64
N TRP A 278 -19.22 12.87 2.63
CA TRP A 278 -18.45 11.71 2.19
C TRP A 278 -18.43 11.60 0.66
N SER A 279 -17.32 11.12 0.08
CA SER A 279 -17.15 11.02 -1.37
C SER A 279 -17.71 9.73 -1.98
N GLU A 280 -18.54 9.87 -3.01
CA GLU A 280 -19.00 8.79 -3.88
C GLU A 280 -17.84 8.18 -4.65
N TYR A 281 -17.67 6.86 -4.52
CA TYR A 281 -16.77 6.07 -5.35
C TYR A 281 -17.54 5.27 -6.40
N ALA A 282 -18.52 4.46 -5.97
CA ALA A 282 -19.36 3.69 -6.89
C ALA A 282 -20.76 3.43 -6.30
N LEU A 283 -21.75 4.19 -6.78
CA LEU A 283 -23.18 3.93 -6.58
C LEU A 283 -23.79 3.25 -7.83
N PRO A 284 -24.98 2.62 -7.73
CA PRO A 284 -25.68 2.11 -8.91
C PRO A 284 -25.97 3.20 -9.94
N ASP A 285 -25.87 2.91 -11.24
CA ASP A 285 -25.96 3.89 -12.34
C ASP A 285 -27.20 4.82 -12.29
N ASN A 286 -28.33 4.33 -11.77
CA ASN A 286 -29.57 5.09 -11.64
C ASN A 286 -29.61 6.04 -10.43
N LEU A 287 -28.58 6.03 -9.59
CA LEU A 287 -28.41 6.82 -8.36
C LEU A 287 -27.11 7.62 -8.35
N ALA A 288 -26.08 7.11 -9.05
CA ALA A 288 -24.77 7.71 -9.17
C ALA A 288 -24.83 9.15 -9.71
N ARG A 289 -24.06 10.04 -9.09
CA ARG A 289 -23.81 11.40 -9.60
C ARG A 289 -22.40 11.56 -10.14
N GLY A 290 -21.60 10.50 -10.08
CA GLY A 290 -20.24 10.43 -10.57
C GLY A 290 -19.25 10.48 -9.42
N ALA A 291 -18.14 9.74 -9.56
CA ALA A 291 -17.08 9.68 -8.57
C ALA A 291 -16.59 11.09 -8.16
N ARG A 292 -16.33 11.30 -6.87
CA ARG A 292 -16.00 12.61 -6.23
C ARG A 292 -17.19 13.58 -6.13
N THR A 293 -18.42 13.13 -6.36
CA THR A 293 -19.60 13.79 -5.78
C THR A 293 -19.56 13.57 -4.27
N GLN A 294 -19.74 14.64 -3.48
CA GLN A 294 -19.79 14.53 -2.02
C GLN A 294 -21.23 14.60 -1.54
N TRP A 295 -21.61 13.66 -0.69
CA TRP A 295 -22.97 13.49 -0.18
C TRP A 295 -23.00 13.71 1.34
N VAL A 296 -24.13 14.11 1.90
CA VAL A 296 -24.26 14.27 3.35
C VAL A 296 -24.24 12.89 4.05
N TRP A 297 -23.56 12.80 5.19
CA TRP A 297 -23.60 11.62 6.03
C TRP A 297 -24.97 11.49 6.73
N PRO A 298 -25.56 10.28 6.81
CA PRO A 298 -26.85 10.07 7.48
C PRO A 298 -26.94 10.66 8.90
N GLY A 299 -28.02 11.39 9.18
CA GLY A 299 -28.27 11.94 10.51
C GLY A 299 -27.53 13.24 10.83
N PHE A 300 -27.10 14.00 9.82
CA PHE A 300 -26.67 15.40 9.94
C PHE A 300 -27.68 16.35 9.27
N THR A 301 -28.82 16.58 9.94
CA THR A 301 -29.98 17.31 9.39
C THR A 301 -29.75 18.78 9.05
N ASN A 302 -28.64 19.37 9.50
CA ASN A 302 -28.29 20.76 9.23
C ASN A 302 -27.49 20.95 7.93
N TYR A 303 -27.18 19.85 7.23
CA TYR A 303 -26.38 19.81 6.01
C TYR A 303 -27.14 19.08 4.90
N THR A 304 -26.82 19.38 3.65
CA THR A 304 -27.47 18.79 2.46
C THR A 304 -26.42 18.29 1.46
N ASP A 305 -26.81 17.40 0.55
CA ASP A 305 -25.93 16.95 -0.55
C ASP A 305 -25.48 18.15 -1.43
N GLU A 306 -26.31 19.19 -1.56
CA GLU A 306 -25.95 20.45 -2.25
C GLU A 306 -24.88 21.22 -1.47
N TRP A 307 -25.03 21.33 -0.14
CA TRP A 307 -24.04 21.98 0.72
C TRP A 307 -22.68 21.28 0.62
N CYS A 308 -22.67 19.94 0.61
CA CYS A 308 -21.47 19.12 0.45
C CYS A 308 -20.82 19.24 -0.93
N ASN A 309 -21.59 19.47 -1.99
CA ASN A 309 -21.03 19.64 -3.34
C ASN A 309 -20.53 21.06 -3.64
N ASN A 310 -20.87 22.05 -2.81
CA ASN A 310 -20.48 23.44 -3.03
C ASN A 310 -19.02 23.69 -2.62
N ALA A 311 -18.19 24.09 -3.59
CA ALA A 311 -16.77 24.38 -3.41
C ALA A 311 -16.46 25.58 -2.48
N THR A 312 -17.45 26.41 -2.12
CA THR A 312 -17.29 27.42 -1.05
C THR A 312 -17.31 26.81 0.34
N ASN A 313 -17.93 25.64 0.50
CA ASN A 313 -18.11 24.95 1.78
C ASN A 313 -17.07 23.86 1.97
N VAL A 314 -16.88 23.01 0.95
CA VAL A 314 -16.04 21.81 1.01
C VAL A 314 -15.00 21.80 -0.11
N ILE A 315 -13.76 21.45 0.21
CA ILE A 315 -12.73 21.14 -0.78
C ILE A 315 -12.89 19.69 -1.19
N LYS A 316 -13.14 19.46 -2.48
CA LYS A 316 -13.23 18.10 -3.04
C LYS A 316 -11.84 17.45 -3.15
N PRO A 317 -11.75 16.11 -2.97
CA PRO A 317 -10.49 15.39 -3.15
C PRO A 317 -9.97 15.45 -4.58
N PHE A 318 -8.65 15.29 -4.73
CA PHE A 318 -7.97 15.27 -6.02
C PHE A 318 -8.34 14.02 -6.83
N THR A 319 -8.32 12.86 -6.18
CA THR A 319 -8.83 11.60 -6.72
C THR A 319 -9.29 10.68 -5.58
N LEU A 320 -9.91 9.55 -5.92
CA LEU A 320 -10.36 8.56 -4.95
C LEU A 320 -9.60 7.25 -5.11
N MET A 321 -9.48 6.51 -4.02
CA MET A 321 -9.17 5.08 -4.00
C MET A 321 -10.47 4.33 -3.71
N SER A 322 -10.47 3.01 -3.94
CA SER A 322 -11.64 2.19 -3.61
C SER A 322 -11.97 2.26 -2.12
N ALA A 323 -13.25 2.15 -1.78
CA ALA A 323 -13.68 2.15 -0.38
C ALA A 323 -12.91 1.11 0.45
N HIS A 324 -12.45 1.53 1.63
CA HIS A 324 -11.74 0.73 2.64
C HIS A 324 -10.29 0.32 2.31
N THR A 325 -9.71 0.76 1.20
CA THR A 325 -8.31 0.48 0.84
C THR A 325 -7.26 0.98 1.84
N SER A 326 -7.58 2.00 2.64
CA SER A 326 -6.73 2.60 3.68
C SER A 326 -5.37 3.11 3.14
N PRO A 327 -5.33 4.31 2.51
CA PRO A 327 -4.11 4.89 1.94
C PRO A 327 -3.17 5.43 3.04
N LEU A 328 -2.38 4.55 3.65
CA LEU A 328 -1.55 4.87 4.83
C LEU A 328 -0.22 5.55 4.52
N GLY A 329 0.21 5.52 3.26
CA GLY A 329 1.51 6.07 2.84
C GLY A 329 1.46 6.52 1.40
N ILE A 330 2.07 7.67 1.12
CA ILE A 330 2.19 8.20 -0.24
C ILE A 330 3.59 8.76 -0.48
N ALA A 331 4.05 8.73 -1.73
CA ALA A 331 5.27 9.39 -2.17
C ALA A 331 5.19 9.76 -3.66
N PHE A 332 5.86 10.83 -4.06
CA PHE A 332 5.97 11.23 -5.47
C PHE A 332 7.32 10.81 -6.06
N TYR A 333 7.31 10.21 -7.24
CA TYR A 333 8.54 9.71 -7.84
C TYR A 333 9.41 10.84 -8.39
N GLY A 334 10.64 10.96 -7.87
CA GLY A 334 11.61 11.99 -8.27
C GLY A 334 11.35 13.39 -7.71
N VAL A 335 10.67 13.50 -6.55
CA VAL A 335 10.52 14.76 -5.79
C VAL A 335 11.65 14.96 -4.79
N ASP A 336 11.92 14.00 -3.90
CA ASP A 336 13.04 14.09 -2.94
C ASP A 336 14.43 14.04 -3.62
N TYR A 337 14.48 13.50 -4.84
CA TYR A 337 15.69 13.38 -5.67
C TYR A 337 15.45 13.85 -7.11
N PRO A 338 15.38 15.17 -7.37
CA PRO A 338 14.97 15.70 -8.69
C PRO A 338 16.00 15.51 -9.82
N ASP A 339 17.25 15.19 -9.54
CA ASP A 339 18.23 14.83 -10.59
C ASP A 339 18.32 13.32 -10.84
N ALA A 340 17.52 12.52 -10.12
CA ALA A 340 17.55 11.07 -10.18
C ALA A 340 16.16 10.45 -10.46
N PRO A 341 16.13 9.21 -10.97
CA PRO A 341 17.23 8.52 -11.64
C PRO A 341 17.45 9.02 -13.08
N CYS A 342 16.61 9.94 -13.53
CA CYS A 342 16.52 10.43 -14.90
C CYS A 342 17.52 11.58 -15.11
N ARG A 343 18.75 11.24 -15.51
CA ARG A 343 19.80 12.22 -15.69
C ARG A 343 19.50 13.14 -16.88
N GLN A 344 19.99 14.37 -16.78
CA GLN A 344 19.84 15.41 -17.80
C GLN A 344 20.46 15.03 -19.16
N ASP A 345 21.36 14.03 -19.20
CA ASP A 345 21.94 13.48 -20.44
C ASP A 345 21.07 12.37 -21.10
N GLY A 346 19.86 12.14 -20.59
CA GLY A 346 18.91 11.15 -21.10
C GLY A 346 19.21 9.71 -20.71
N ARG A 347 20.23 9.46 -19.86
CA ARG A 347 20.51 8.13 -19.32
C ARG A 347 19.77 7.93 -18.00
N GLN A 348 19.19 6.75 -17.83
CA GLN A 348 18.64 6.28 -16.56
C GLN A 348 19.52 5.16 -15.98
N ASP A 349 19.43 4.93 -14.67
CA ASP A 349 19.84 3.66 -14.10
C ASP A 349 19.04 2.51 -14.76
N THR A 350 19.66 1.36 -15.01
CA THR A 350 18.96 0.22 -15.62
C THR A 350 17.95 -0.45 -14.69
N THR A 351 18.03 -0.17 -13.40
CA THR A 351 17.18 -0.72 -12.33
C THR A 351 16.20 0.29 -11.73
N ALA A 352 16.32 1.57 -12.10
CA ALA A 352 15.34 2.61 -11.82
C ALA A 352 13.97 2.32 -12.42
N LEU A 353 12.89 2.61 -11.68
CA LEU A 353 11.54 2.65 -12.26
C LEU A 353 11.47 3.66 -13.43
N PRO A 354 10.60 3.44 -14.43
CA PRO A 354 10.63 4.18 -15.69
C PRO A 354 10.61 5.70 -15.54
N CYS A 355 11.45 6.42 -16.28
CA CYS A 355 11.50 7.88 -16.23
C CYS A 355 10.20 8.59 -16.64
N ALA A 356 9.34 7.91 -17.40
CA ALA A 356 7.99 8.38 -17.72
C ALA A 356 7.02 8.36 -16.51
N TRP A 357 7.43 7.80 -15.37
CA TRP A 357 6.65 7.80 -14.12
C TRP A 357 7.03 8.97 -13.19
N ARG A 358 8.01 9.79 -13.58
CA ARG A 358 8.50 10.88 -12.74
C ARG A 358 7.43 11.96 -12.58
N GLY A 359 7.17 12.37 -11.34
CA GLY A 359 6.09 13.29 -10.99
C GLY A 359 4.77 12.58 -10.66
N ASP A 360 4.67 11.27 -10.85
CA ASP A 360 3.50 10.49 -10.45
C ASP A 360 3.49 10.18 -8.95
N LEU A 361 2.29 9.96 -8.44
CA LEU A 361 2.02 9.62 -7.05
C LEU A 361 1.93 8.11 -6.89
N PHE A 362 2.61 7.57 -5.87
CA PHE A 362 2.53 6.17 -5.46
C PHE A 362 1.87 6.10 -4.09
N VAL A 363 0.94 5.16 -3.92
CA VAL A 363 0.05 5.07 -2.75
C VAL A 363 0.05 3.64 -2.21
N ALA A 364 0.48 3.47 -0.96
CA ALA A 364 0.36 2.24 -0.20
C ALA A 364 -1.07 2.10 0.36
N LEU A 365 -1.80 1.13 -0.18
CA LEU A 365 -3.14 0.73 0.23
C LEU A 365 -3.03 -0.45 1.19
N HIS A 366 -3.18 -0.17 2.49
CA HIS A 366 -2.94 -1.13 3.57
C HIS A 366 -3.92 -2.31 3.62
N GLY A 367 -5.07 -2.15 2.96
CA GLY A 367 -6.06 -3.19 2.78
C GLY A 367 -7.24 -3.08 3.73
N SER A 368 -8.42 -3.44 3.23
CA SER A 368 -9.70 -3.31 3.93
C SER A 368 -9.92 -4.38 5.00
N TRP A 369 -10.42 -3.97 6.16
CA TRP A 369 -11.03 -4.87 7.14
C TRP A 369 -12.58 -4.89 7.04
N ASN A 370 -13.21 -3.80 6.58
CA ASN A 370 -14.68 -3.68 6.56
C ASN A 370 -15.33 -3.99 5.19
N ARG A 371 -15.01 -5.15 4.60
CA ARG A 371 -15.62 -5.64 3.35
C ARG A 371 -15.66 -7.16 3.29
N GLU A 372 -16.77 -7.75 2.86
CA GLU A 372 -16.90 -9.20 2.62
C GLU A 372 -15.82 -9.80 1.68
N VAL A 373 -15.41 -8.99 0.70
CA VAL A 373 -14.31 -9.30 -0.24
C VAL A 373 -13.29 -8.18 -0.07
N PRO A 374 -12.07 -8.48 0.41
CA PRO A 374 -11.08 -7.45 0.66
C PRO A 374 -10.58 -6.77 -0.62
N VAL A 375 -10.15 -5.52 -0.48
CA VAL A 375 -9.48 -4.73 -1.52
C VAL A 375 -8.31 -3.95 -0.90
N GLY A 376 -7.44 -3.39 -1.75
CA GLY A 376 -6.16 -2.81 -1.31
C GLY A 376 -5.09 -3.89 -1.25
N TYR A 377 -4.30 -3.96 -0.17
CA TYR A 377 -3.17 -4.88 -0.02
C TYR A 377 -2.15 -4.72 -1.15
N GLU A 378 -1.93 -3.46 -1.56
CA GLU A 378 -1.18 -3.13 -2.77
C GLU A 378 -0.60 -1.71 -2.76
N VAL A 379 0.35 -1.47 -3.68
CA VAL A 379 0.82 -0.13 -4.04
C VAL A 379 0.33 0.19 -5.44
N VAL A 380 -0.36 1.33 -5.58
CA VAL A 380 -0.83 1.85 -6.86
C VAL A 380 -0.06 3.10 -7.27
N ARG A 381 0.23 3.22 -8.57
CA ARG A 381 0.65 4.44 -9.26
C ARG A 381 -0.58 5.19 -9.72
N VAL A 382 -0.65 6.49 -9.44
CA VAL A 382 -1.60 7.44 -9.99
C VAL A 382 -0.83 8.35 -10.95
N PRO A 383 -1.07 8.28 -12.27
CA PRO A 383 -0.46 9.20 -13.22
C PRO A 383 -0.87 10.65 -12.96
N VAL A 384 0.10 11.56 -12.83
CA VAL A 384 -0.12 12.99 -12.57
C VAL A 384 0.62 13.85 -13.58
N SER A 385 -0.13 14.62 -14.36
CA SER A 385 0.41 15.58 -15.33
C SER A 385 1.14 16.74 -14.64
N GLN A 386 2.02 17.43 -15.37
CA GLN A 386 2.76 18.59 -14.87
C GLN A 386 1.87 19.74 -14.35
N ASP A 387 0.65 19.89 -14.87
CA ASP A 387 -0.33 20.89 -14.40
C ASP A 387 -1.19 20.41 -13.21
N MET A 388 -0.78 19.31 -12.57
CA MET A 388 -1.45 18.64 -11.44
C MET A 388 -2.88 18.23 -11.79
N ARG A 389 -3.02 17.37 -12.82
CA ARG A 389 -4.25 16.64 -13.17
C ARG A 389 -3.98 15.14 -13.26
N LEU A 390 -5.03 14.34 -13.27
CA LEU A 390 -4.94 12.90 -13.56
C LEU A 390 -4.60 12.69 -15.04
N ASP A 391 -3.58 11.88 -15.32
CA ASP A 391 -3.09 11.59 -16.68
C ASP A 391 -3.29 10.10 -17.05
N GLY A 392 -4.49 9.59 -16.78
CA GLY A 392 -4.90 8.21 -17.03
C GLY A 392 -5.36 7.45 -15.78
N ASP A 393 -5.55 6.14 -15.95
CA ASP A 393 -6.05 5.25 -14.91
C ASP A 393 -4.97 4.89 -13.86
N GLN A 394 -5.42 4.51 -12.68
CA GLN A 394 -4.55 3.99 -11.61
C GLN A 394 -3.98 2.62 -12.00
N GLN A 395 -2.71 2.39 -11.69
CA GLN A 395 -1.99 1.19 -12.10
C GLN A 395 -1.43 0.46 -10.88
N LYS A 396 -1.66 -0.85 -10.80
CA LYS A 396 -1.08 -1.71 -9.74
C LYS A 396 0.42 -1.89 -9.99
N VAL A 397 1.24 -1.62 -8.98
CA VAL A 397 2.71 -1.70 -9.04
C VAL A 397 3.23 -2.86 -8.19
N LEU A 398 2.58 -3.12 -7.06
CA LEU A 398 2.88 -4.22 -6.15
C LEU A 398 1.56 -4.68 -5.51
N THR A 399 1.10 -5.91 -5.73
CA THR A 399 -0.18 -6.42 -5.17
C THR A 399 0.08 -7.73 -4.43
N HIS A 400 -0.60 -8.03 -3.32
CA HIS A 400 -0.45 -9.33 -2.65
C HIS A 400 -0.84 -10.52 -3.58
N LEU A 401 -0.15 -11.66 -3.46
CA LEU A 401 -0.48 -12.89 -4.23
C LEU A 401 -1.61 -13.74 -3.62
N GLY A 402 -2.18 -13.31 -2.50
CA GLY A 402 -3.12 -14.09 -1.68
C GLY A 402 -4.55 -14.16 -2.22
N ILE A 403 -4.77 -14.53 -3.49
CA ILE A 403 -6.08 -14.52 -4.16
C ILE A 403 -7.09 -15.58 -3.62
N ASN A 404 -6.68 -16.43 -2.68
CA ASN A 404 -7.48 -17.55 -2.14
C ASN A 404 -7.74 -17.47 -0.63
N ARG A 405 -7.42 -16.36 0.05
CA ARG A 405 -7.78 -16.17 1.47
C ARG A 405 -8.67 -14.94 1.61
N LEU A 406 -9.81 -15.09 2.29
CA LEU A 406 -10.77 -14.01 2.55
C LEU A 406 -10.18 -12.88 3.41
N TRP A 407 -9.03 -13.08 4.05
CA TRP A 407 -8.23 -12.04 4.72
C TRP A 407 -6.75 -12.41 4.59
N SER A 408 -5.89 -11.44 4.27
CA SER A 408 -4.46 -11.71 4.03
C SER A 408 -3.60 -11.42 5.26
N THR A 409 -2.84 -12.44 5.69
CA THR A 409 -1.70 -12.33 6.60
C THR A 409 -0.39 -12.02 5.85
N ASP A 410 -0.47 -11.70 4.56
CA ASP A 410 0.66 -11.39 3.71
C ASP A 410 0.89 -9.87 3.67
N LEU A 411 1.43 -9.37 2.56
CA LEU A 411 1.81 -7.98 2.36
C LEU A 411 0.66 -7.00 2.68
N ARG A 412 0.88 -6.11 3.66
CA ARG A 412 0.02 -4.95 3.96
C ARG A 412 0.85 -3.67 3.87
N PRO A 413 0.88 -2.98 2.70
CA PRO A 413 1.70 -1.78 2.52
C PRO A 413 1.32 -0.65 3.49
N VAL A 414 2.30 -0.08 4.20
CA VAL A 414 2.08 1.04 5.13
C VAL A 414 2.66 2.35 4.62
N SER A 415 3.91 2.35 4.16
CA SER A 415 4.63 3.55 3.73
C SER A 415 5.42 3.27 2.46
N VAL A 416 5.64 4.31 1.65
CA VAL A 416 6.38 4.28 0.38
C VAL A 416 7.47 5.33 0.44
N ALA A 417 8.69 5.00 0.02
CA ALA A 417 9.78 5.96 -0.16
C ALA A 417 10.60 5.60 -1.42
N PHE A 418 11.34 6.56 -1.97
CA PHE A 418 12.21 6.34 -3.13
C PHE A 418 13.65 6.70 -2.80
N ASP A 419 14.62 5.95 -3.35
CA ASP A 419 16.03 6.31 -3.25
C ASP A 419 16.53 7.16 -4.44
N HIS A 420 17.76 7.65 -4.30
CA HIS A 420 18.50 8.36 -5.35
C HIS A 420 18.90 7.48 -6.56
N ARG A 421 18.57 6.19 -6.57
CA ARG A 421 18.73 5.26 -7.71
C ARG A 421 17.39 5.01 -8.42
N GLY A 422 16.28 5.51 -7.88
CA GLY A 422 14.94 5.32 -8.42
C GLY A 422 14.28 3.98 -8.05
N HIS A 423 14.77 3.32 -7.00
CA HIS A 423 14.10 2.16 -6.39
C HIS A 423 13.03 2.64 -5.42
N MET A 424 11.93 1.89 -5.31
CA MET A 424 10.83 2.15 -4.39
C MET A 424 10.90 1.18 -3.21
N TYR A 425 10.77 1.68 -1.99
CA TYR A 425 10.78 0.88 -0.76
C TYR A 425 9.39 0.93 -0.11
N VAL A 426 8.89 -0.23 0.29
CA VAL A 426 7.53 -0.41 0.83
C VAL A 426 7.61 -1.13 2.16
N SER A 427 7.12 -0.52 3.24
CA SER A 427 7.02 -1.18 4.55
C SER A 427 5.74 -2.01 4.66
N SER A 428 5.80 -3.15 5.37
CA SER A 428 4.63 -3.96 5.70
C SER A 428 4.65 -4.36 7.17
N ASP A 429 3.72 -3.79 7.93
CA ASP A 429 3.62 -4.03 9.38
C ASP A 429 3.06 -5.40 9.76
N MET A 430 2.30 -6.04 8.85
CA MET A 430 1.81 -7.40 9.03
C MET A 430 2.92 -8.45 8.87
N THR A 431 3.86 -8.22 7.94
CA THR A 431 4.90 -9.22 7.61
C THR A 431 6.25 -8.94 8.27
N GLY A 432 6.45 -7.78 8.90
CA GLY A 432 7.71 -7.40 9.53
C GLY A 432 8.83 -7.17 8.51
N GLU A 433 8.50 -6.69 7.31
CA GLU A 433 9.42 -6.65 6.16
C GLU A 433 9.42 -5.27 5.47
N ILE A 434 10.56 -4.95 4.84
CA ILE A 434 10.65 -3.91 3.82
C ILE A 434 10.85 -4.60 2.46
N VAL A 435 10.04 -4.23 1.49
CA VAL A 435 10.10 -4.72 0.10
C VAL A 435 10.72 -3.62 -0.76
N MET A 436 11.78 -3.93 -1.50
CA MET A 436 12.27 -3.07 -2.57
C MET A 436 11.59 -3.46 -3.88
N VAL A 437 11.14 -2.47 -4.64
CA VAL A 437 10.52 -2.59 -5.95
C VAL A 437 11.33 -1.78 -6.95
N TYR A 438 11.73 -2.43 -8.04
CA TYR A 438 12.69 -1.90 -9.01
C TYR A 438 12.33 -2.34 -10.42
N TRP A 439 13.00 -1.77 -11.41
CA TRP A 439 12.84 -2.14 -12.82
C TRP A 439 13.77 -3.29 -13.17
N ALA A 440 13.22 -4.46 -13.49
CA ALA A 440 13.95 -5.58 -14.10
C ALA A 440 14.06 -5.42 -15.63
N GLY A 441 13.27 -4.52 -16.22
CA GLY A 441 13.18 -4.25 -17.65
C GLY A 441 12.40 -5.31 -18.42
N ASP A 442 12.08 -4.97 -19.67
CA ASP A 442 11.36 -5.85 -20.62
C ASP A 442 12.17 -7.10 -21.05
N LYS A 443 13.35 -7.31 -20.45
CA LYS A 443 14.40 -8.24 -20.89
C LYS A 443 14.23 -9.68 -20.38
N CYS A 444 13.14 -10.00 -19.69
CA CYS A 444 12.83 -11.40 -19.35
C CYS A 444 12.34 -12.21 -20.57
N TYR A 445 12.07 -11.53 -21.68
CA TYR A 445 11.62 -12.10 -22.93
C TYR A 445 12.79 -12.43 -23.87
N GLU A 446 12.92 -13.71 -24.21
CA GLU A 446 13.88 -14.22 -25.18
C GLU A 446 13.28 -14.12 -26.59
N ALA A 447 13.58 -13.02 -27.28
CA ALA A 447 13.23 -12.82 -28.69
C ALA A 447 14.01 -13.77 -29.60
N GLY A 448 13.33 -14.37 -30.59
CA GLY A 448 13.90 -15.39 -31.47
C GLY A 448 14.11 -16.75 -30.80
N ILE A 449 13.64 -16.96 -29.57
CA ILE A 449 13.70 -18.23 -28.85
C ILE A 449 12.31 -18.85 -28.70
N VAL A 450 12.28 -20.16 -28.84
CA VAL A 450 11.15 -21.05 -28.57
C VAL A 450 11.56 -21.93 -27.40
N PHE A 451 10.86 -21.81 -26.27
CA PHE A 451 10.91 -22.86 -25.26
C PHE A 451 10.16 -24.07 -25.82
N THR A 452 10.77 -25.24 -25.78
CA THR A 452 10.13 -26.49 -26.24
C THR A 452 9.96 -27.45 -25.08
N GLY A 453 8.92 -28.27 -25.11
CA GLY A 453 8.47 -29.04 -23.96
C GLY A 453 6.98 -29.40 -24.10
N PRO A 454 6.37 -30.07 -23.11
CA PRO A 454 4.94 -30.31 -23.11
C PRO A 454 4.19 -28.99 -22.91
N ASP A 455 3.35 -28.63 -23.88
CA ASP A 455 2.40 -27.53 -23.76
C ASP A 455 1.22 -27.99 -22.89
N ILE A 456 0.96 -27.28 -21.78
CA ILE A 456 -0.18 -27.55 -20.90
C ILE A 456 -1.47 -26.91 -21.42
N LYS A 457 -1.34 -25.85 -22.22
CA LYS A 457 -2.45 -25.10 -22.81
C LYS A 457 -1.97 -24.32 -24.01
N ALA A 458 -2.81 -24.21 -25.02
CA ALA A 458 -2.53 -23.43 -26.22
C ALA A 458 -3.69 -22.48 -26.51
N LEU A 459 -3.37 -21.25 -26.90
CA LEU A 459 -4.30 -20.13 -26.98
C LEU A 459 -4.04 -19.26 -28.21
N ALA A 460 -5.08 -18.60 -28.70
CA ALA A 460 -4.96 -17.51 -29.67
C ALA A 460 -5.07 -16.17 -28.92
N VAL A 461 -4.01 -15.38 -28.98
CA VAL A 461 -3.86 -14.04 -28.40
C VAL A 461 -3.01 -13.17 -29.33
N ASP A 462 -3.16 -11.85 -29.27
CA ASP A 462 -2.54 -10.95 -30.25
C ASP A 462 -1.12 -10.49 -29.88
N THR A 463 -0.69 -10.68 -28.62
CA THR A 463 0.60 -10.18 -28.12
C THR A 463 1.31 -11.17 -27.18
N SER A 464 2.63 -11.04 -27.04
CA SER A 464 3.42 -11.78 -26.05
C SER A 464 3.01 -11.45 -24.62
N ALA A 465 2.63 -10.20 -24.33
CA ALA A 465 2.12 -9.79 -23.03
C ALA A 465 0.78 -10.47 -22.70
N ALA A 466 -0.14 -10.59 -23.67
CA ALA A 466 -1.38 -11.35 -23.50
C ALA A 466 -1.10 -12.86 -23.32
N CYS A 467 -0.07 -13.41 -23.97
CA CYS A 467 0.36 -14.78 -23.75
C CYS A 467 0.95 -14.99 -22.34
N GLN A 468 1.75 -14.04 -21.84
CA GLN A 468 2.23 -14.08 -20.46
C GLN A 468 1.07 -13.92 -19.46
N ALA A 469 0.11 -13.02 -19.70
CA ALA A 469 -1.07 -12.86 -18.87
C ALA A 469 -1.85 -14.18 -18.75
N ALA A 470 -2.09 -14.87 -19.86
CA ALA A 470 -2.71 -16.19 -19.83
C ALA A 470 -1.85 -17.25 -19.08
N CYS A 471 -0.52 -17.11 -19.07
CA CYS A 471 0.36 -17.90 -18.19
C CYS A 471 0.24 -17.50 -16.71
N ARG A 472 0.04 -16.21 -16.40
CA ARG A 472 -0.22 -15.74 -15.03
C ARG A 472 -1.49 -16.38 -14.47
N ASP A 473 -2.57 -16.33 -15.24
CA ASP A 473 -3.90 -16.84 -14.89
C ASP A 473 -3.95 -18.38 -14.76
N ASP A 474 -3.07 -19.10 -15.48
CA ASP A 474 -3.04 -20.56 -15.44
C ASP A 474 -2.17 -21.09 -14.27
N PRO A 475 -2.73 -21.81 -13.28
CA PRO A 475 -2.01 -22.18 -12.07
C PRO A 475 -0.84 -23.15 -12.33
N GLN A 476 -0.89 -23.92 -13.42
CA GLN A 476 0.15 -24.89 -13.77
C GLN A 476 1.26 -24.30 -14.65
N CYS A 477 1.03 -23.13 -15.26
CA CYS A 477 2.04 -22.48 -16.09
C CYS A 477 3.21 -21.94 -15.25
N GLN A 478 4.41 -21.99 -15.83
CA GLN A 478 5.64 -21.38 -15.34
C GLN A 478 6.38 -20.62 -16.46
N PHE A 479 6.14 -20.97 -17.73
CA PHE A 479 6.76 -20.34 -18.89
C PHE A 479 5.79 -20.34 -20.10
N PHE A 480 6.03 -19.45 -21.05
CA PHE A 480 5.26 -19.38 -22.29
C PHE A 480 6.15 -19.23 -23.52
N THR A 481 5.58 -19.53 -24.69
CA THR A 481 6.11 -19.11 -26.00
C THR A 481 5.00 -18.47 -26.81
N PHE A 482 5.25 -17.26 -27.28
CA PHE A 482 4.42 -16.53 -28.23
C PHE A 482 5.02 -16.56 -29.64
N ARG A 483 4.16 -16.70 -30.66
CA ARG A 483 4.51 -16.65 -32.09
C ARG A 483 3.43 -15.83 -32.83
N PRO A 484 3.71 -14.58 -33.27
CA PRO A 484 2.68 -13.70 -33.85
C PRO A 484 2.13 -14.14 -35.21
N ASN A 485 2.84 -15.01 -35.96
CA ASN A 485 2.41 -15.50 -37.28
C ASN A 485 1.47 -16.72 -37.18
N ARG A 486 0.78 -16.87 -36.05
CA ARG A 486 -0.15 -17.94 -35.71
C ARG A 486 -1.41 -17.26 -35.15
N VAL A 487 -2.61 -17.76 -35.45
CA VAL A 487 -3.83 -16.91 -35.38
C VAL A 487 -5.10 -17.61 -34.90
N ASP A 488 -5.11 -18.92 -34.69
CA ASP A 488 -6.33 -19.66 -34.30
C ASP A 488 -6.01 -20.86 -33.39
N THR A 489 -7.03 -21.61 -32.96
CA THR A 489 -6.84 -22.77 -32.07
C THR A 489 -6.21 -24.00 -32.74
N SER A 490 -6.16 -24.06 -34.08
CA SER A 490 -5.45 -25.09 -34.84
C SER A 490 -3.97 -24.74 -35.06
N ASN A 491 -3.65 -23.44 -35.08
CA ASN A 491 -2.30 -22.90 -35.12
C ASN A 491 -2.18 -21.75 -34.09
N PRO A 492 -2.01 -22.08 -32.80
CA PRO A 492 -2.10 -21.13 -31.68
C PRO A 492 -0.87 -20.23 -31.59
N SER A 493 -1.11 -18.94 -31.32
CA SER A 493 -0.06 -17.94 -31.11
C SER A 493 0.60 -18.02 -29.75
N CYS A 494 -0.04 -18.64 -28.76
CA CYS A 494 0.47 -18.75 -27.41
C CYS A 494 0.48 -20.19 -26.93
N LEU A 495 1.60 -20.60 -26.32
CA LEU A 495 1.84 -21.95 -25.83
C LEU A 495 2.35 -21.91 -24.38
N LEU A 496 1.46 -22.23 -23.43
CA LEU A 496 1.74 -22.26 -21.99
C LEU A 496 2.43 -23.57 -21.57
N LYS A 497 3.38 -23.49 -20.65
CA LYS A 497 4.26 -24.61 -20.25
C LYS A 497 4.47 -24.64 -18.74
N ALA A 498 4.51 -25.84 -18.17
CA ALA A 498 4.79 -26.03 -16.74
C ALA A 498 6.29 -25.96 -16.39
N THR A 499 7.21 -26.09 -17.35
CA THR A 499 8.67 -25.99 -17.14
C THR A 499 9.38 -25.50 -18.41
N ASP A 500 10.64 -25.05 -18.30
CA ASP A 500 11.54 -24.73 -19.42
C ASP A 500 12.63 -25.81 -19.65
N VAL A 501 12.51 -26.97 -18.98
CA VAL A 501 13.61 -27.93 -18.80
C VAL A 501 14.17 -28.44 -20.14
N GLY A 502 15.42 -28.05 -20.39
CA GLY A 502 16.32 -28.70 -21.34
C GLY A 502 16.12 -28.40 -22.82
N ARG A 503 15.37 -27.35 -23.19
CA ARG A 503 14.90 -27.21 -24.58
C ARG A 503 14.61 -25.79 -25.08
N ARG A 504 15.44 -24.80 -24.70
CA ARG A 504 15.46 -23.48 -25.36
C ARG A 504 16.07 -23.62 -26.76
N SER A 505 15.30 -23.35 -27.81
CA SER A 505 15.73 -23.50 -29.21
C SER A 505 15.60 -22.18 -29.97
N PRO A 506 16.52 -21.85 -30.88
CA PRO A 506 16.31 -20.80 -31.87
C PRO A 506 15.01 -21.05 -32.64
N ALA A 507 14.27 -19.98 -32.93
CA ALA A 507 13.05 -20.08 -33.71
C ALA A 507 13.34 -20.57 -35.15
N ASP A 508 12.36 -21.25 -35.73
CA ASP A 508 12.40 -21.95 -37.01
C ASP A 508 12.30 -20.99 -38.22
N GLY A 509 13.01 -19.86 -38.16
CA GLY A 509 12.91 -18.75 -39.10
C GLY A 509 11.66 -17.88 -38.94
N GLN A 510 10.77 -18.22 -38.00
CA GLN A 510 9.60 -17.42 -37.63
C GLN A 510 9.88 -16.53 -36.42
N PRO A 511 9.22 -15.37 -36.28
CA PRO A 511 9.27 -14.60 -35.04
C PRO A 511 8.72 -15.43 -33.88
N ALA A 512 9.45 -15.46 -32.77
CA ALA A 512 9.01 -16.05 -31.51
C ALA A 512 9.50 -15.19 -30.36
N VAL A 513 8.74 -15.19 -29.26
CA VAL A 513 9.09 -14.54 -28.00
C VAL A 513 8.75 -15.53 -26.90
N SER A 514 9.75 -16.03 -26.18
CA SER A 514 9.53 -16.90 -25.02
C SER A 514 9.86 -16.18 -23.72
N GLY A 515 9.23 -16.56 -22.62
CA GLY A 515 9.51 -15.95 -21.32
C GLY A 515 8.91 -16.74 -20.16
N PRO A 516 9.31 -16.42 -18.93
CA PRO A 516 8.69 -16.96 -17.73
C PRO A 516 7.27 -16.39 -17.55
N LYS A 517 6.47 -17.06 -16.72
CA LYS A 517 5.18 -16.59 -16.20
C LYS A 517 5.30 -15.21 -15.56
N ARG A 518 6.44 -14.94 -14.92
CA ARG A 518 6.80 -13.68 -14.26
C ARG A 518 8.27 -13.38 -14.52
N CYS A 519 8.58 -12.15 -14.94
CA CYS A 519 9.93 -11.79 -15.39
C CYS A 519 11.07 -12.09 -14.40
N TYR A 520 10.79 -12.12 -13.11
CA TYR A 520 11.78 -12.34 -12.05
C TYR A 520 12.19 -13.81 -11.80
N GLN A 521 11.45 -14.81 -12.32
CA GLN A 521 11.72 -16.22 -11.97
C GLN A 521 13.05 -16.78 -12.51
N VAL A 522 13.71 -16.08 -13.46
CA VAL A 522 14.95 -16.55 -14.10
C VAL A 522 16.14 -16.57 -13.12
N VAL A 523 16.16 -15.69 -12.11
CA VAL A 523 17.29 -15.58 -11.16
C VAL A 523 17.33 -16.78 -10.19
N ALA A 524 16.16 -17.21 -9.69
CA ALA A 524 16.06 -18.25 -8.65
C ALA A 524 16.59 -19.64 -9.11
N GLN A 525 16.50 -19.95 -10.41
CA GLN A 525 16.98 -21.23 -10.94
C GLN A 525 18.51 -21.27 -11.13
N GLN A 526 19.18 -20.14 -11.36
CA GLN A 526 20.63 -20.10 -11.52
C GLN A 526 21.37 -20.30 -10.19
N VAL A 527 20.82 -19.80 -9.08
CA VAL A 527 21.40 -19.94 -7.73
C VAL A 527 21.38 -21.40 -7.24
N ASN A 528 20.35 -22.18 -7.59
CA ASN A 528 20.27 -23.59 -7.19
C ASN A 528 21.22 -24.51 -8.00
N ALA A 529 21.63 -24.10 -9.21
CA ALA A 529 22.53 -24.91 -10.05
C ALA A 529 23.96 -24.96 -9.50
N THR A 530 24.42 -23.92 -8.81
CA THR A 530 25.74 -23.89 -8.13
C THR A 530 25.71 -24.63 -6.78
N ALA A 531 24.58 -24.63 -6.07
CA ALA A 531 24.44 -25.33 -4.79
C ALA A 531 24.48 -26.87 -4.92
N GLN A 532 24.01 -27.44 -6.03
CA GLN A 532 24.00 -28.90 -6.25
C GLN A 532 25.34 -29.49 -6.72
N ALA A 533 26.38 -28.68 -6.90
CA ALA A 533 27.69 -29.14 -7.38
C ALA A 533 28.63 -29.67 -6.27
N GLY A 534 28.24 -29.62 -4.99
CA GLY A 534 29.13 -29.95 -3.87
C GLY A 534 28.45 -30.55 -2.63
N GLY A 535 28.21 -31.87 -2.62
CA GLY A 535 27.84 -32.60 -1.41
C GLY A 535 27.04 -33.88 -1.67
N GLY A 536 27.68 -35.05 -1.54
CA GLY A 536 26.98 -36.34 -1.60
C GLY A 536 26.21 -36.64 -0.30
N PRO A 537 25.06 -37.32 -0.36
CA PRO A 537 24.22 -37.55 0.81
C PRO A 537 24.72 -38.71 1.69
N PRO A 538 24.77 -38.56 3.04
CA PRO A 538 24.85 -39.69 3.94
C PRO A 538 23.50 -40.39 4.10
N ARG A 539 23.56 -41.70 4.36
CA ARG A 539 22.46 -42.66 4.26
C ARG A 539 21.72 -42.81 5.59
N ALA A 540 20.42 -42.53 5.62
CA ALA A 540 19.58 -42.82 6.79
C ALA A 540 19.33 -44.33 6.93
N GLN A 541 19.31 -44.83 8.18
CA GLN A 541 18.82 -46.17 8.51
C GLN A 541 17.56 -46.06 9.35
N SER A 542 16.57 -46.90 9.04
CA SER A 542 15.32 -47.02 9.78
C SER A 542 15.43 -47.99 10.96
N THR A 543 14.63 -47.75 11.99
CA THR A 543 14.16 -48.78 12.91
C THR A 543 12.65 -48.61 13.12
N ALA A 544 11.93 -49.72 13.18
CA ALA A 544 10.48 -49.77 13.28
C ALA A 544 10.04 -50.80 14.32
N VAL A 545 8.93 -50.51 15.01
CA VAL A 545 8.13 -51.36 15.91
C VAL A 545 6.72 -50.71 15.84
N GLY A 546 5.56 -51.33 15.56
CA GLY A 546 5.06 -52.68 15.85
C GLY A 546 4.16 -52.61 17.11
N ASN A 547 2.89 -53.04 17.18
CA ASN A 547 2.02 -53.74 16.24
C ASN A 547 0.53 -53.57 16.66
N ASP A 548 -0.43 -53.65 15.71
CA ASP A 548 -1.73 -54.40 15.76
C ASP A 548 -2.77 -54.11 16.89
N THR A 549 -4.11 -54.02 16.70
CA THR A 549 -5.03 -54.88 15.92
C THR A 549 -6.35 -54.19 15.51
N SER A 550 -7.07 -54.80 14.56
CA SER A 550 -8.29 -54.34 13.88
C SER A 550 -9.64 -54.40 14.63
N ALA A 551 -10.56 -53.49 14.29
CA ALA A 551 -12.02 -53.73 14.30
C ALA A 551 -12.71 -52.98 13.13
N SER A 552 -13.76 -53.56 12.57
CA SER A 552 -14.42 -53.12 11.32
C SER A 552 -15.70 -52.30 11.55
N GLY A 553 -15.89 -51.22 10.79
CA GLY A 553 -17.20 -50.56 10.66
C GLY A 553 -17.10 -49.11 10.18
N GLU A 554 -17.67 -48.83 9.00
CA GLU A 554 -17.93 -47.49 8.41
C GLU A 554 -16.73 -46.53 8.31
N ALA A 555 -16.24 -46.32 7.07
CA ALA A 555 -15.29 -45.24 6.80
C ALA A 555 -16.00 -43.89 6.98
N SER A 556 -15.60 -43.12 8.00
CA SER A 556 -16.09 -41.76 8.19
C SER A 556 -15.59 -40.86 7.05
N ALA A 557 -16.44 -39.95 6.56
CA ALA A 557 -16.14 -39.02 5.48
C ALA A 557 -15.15 -37.89 5.89
N CYS A 558 -14.34 -38.10 6.93
CA CYS A 558 -13.49 -37.10 7.58
C CYS A 558 -12.11 -37.64 7.94
N ALA A 559 -11.42 -38.20 6.94
CA ALA A 559 -10.09 -38.79 7.07
C ALA A 559 -9.05 -38.05 6.21
N ALA A 560 -8.81 -36.76 6.52
CA ALA A 560 -7.73 -35.98 5.90
C ALA A 560 -6.51 -35.87 6.84
N ALA A 561 -5.30 -36.07 6.28
CA ALA A 561 -4.04 -35.93 7.00
C ALA A 561 -3.89 -34.55 7.67
N ASP A 562 -3.12 -34.47 8.75
CA ASP A 562 -2.96 -33.25 9.57
C ASP A 562 -1.95 -32.25 8.96
N GLU A 563 -2.09 -31.98 7.65
CA GLU A 563 -1.10 -31.31 6.81
C GLU A 563 -1.72 -30.11 6.06
N LEU A 564 -0.90 -29.05 5.91
CA LEU A 564 -1.29 -27.71 5.45
C LEU A 564 -1.80 -27.65 4.00
N ASP A 565 -1.29 -28.55 3.16
CA ASP A 565 -1.63 -28.72 1.75
C ASP A 565 -2.71 -29.78 1.51
N VAL A 566 -3.05 -30.58 2.53
CA VAL A 566 -4.07 -31.63 2.48
C VAL A 566 -5.43 -31.13 2.96
N ARG A 567 -5.51 -30.39 4.06
CA ARG A 567 -6.79 -29.86 4.56
C ARG A 567 -7.13 -28.51 3.94
N ARG A 568 -8.17 -28.49 3.10
CA ARG A 568 -8.76 -27.26 2.56
C ARG A 568 -9.81 -26.71 3.53
N ASP A 569 -9.58 -25.51 4.05
CA ASP A 569 -10.44 -24.82 5.01
C ASP A 569 -11.88 -24.63 4.49
N CYS A 570 -12.86 -24.91 5.35
CA CYS A 570 -14.30 -24.72 5.13
C CYS A 570 -14.95 -23.79 6.17
N GLY A 571 -14.19 -23.40 7.19
CA GLY A 571 -14.65 -22.62 8.34
C GLY A 571 -14.17 -21.17 8.33
N TYR A 572 -13.99 -20.65 9.53
CA TYR A 572 -13.44 -19.33 9.83
C TYR A 572 -12.70 -19.40 11.18
N TYR A 573 -11.87 -18.41 11.47
CA TYR A 573 -11.14 -18.36 12.75
C TYR A 573 -12.11 -18.31 13.94
N GLY A 574 -11.99 -19.26 14.88
CA GLY A 574 -12.94 -19.41 16.00
C GLY A 574 -14.22 -20.20 15.68
N ILE A 575 -14.33 -20.86 14.52
CA ILE A 575 -15.48 -21.73 14.23
C ILE A 575 -15.56 -22.92 15.20
N THR A 576 -16.73 -23.15 15.78
CA THR A 576 -16.95 -24.32 16.65
C THR A 576 -17.13 -25.60 15.83
N ALA A 577 -16.89 -26.75 16.48
CA ALA A 577 -17.08 -28.06 15.84
C ALA A 577 -18.49 -28.23 15.24
N GLN A 578 -19.53 -27.81 15.95
CA GLN A 578 -20.91 -27.91 15.46
C GLN A 578 -21.15 -27.00 14.25
N GLN A 579 -20.70 -25.74 14.29
CA GLN A 579 -20.82 -24.81 13.16
C GLN A 579 -20.08 -25.30 11.91
N CYS A 580 -18.99 -26.07 12.07
CA CYS A 580 -18.31 -26.72 10.95
C CYS A 580 -19.13 -27.88 10.36
N LEU A 581 -19.69 -28.75 11.22
CA LEU A 581 -20.51 -29.88 10.81
C LEU A 581 -21.82 -29.41 10.13
N ASP A 582 -22.45 -28.35 10.64
CA ASP A 582 -23.65 -27.72 10.06
C ASP A 582 -23.40 -27.17 8.65
N ARG A 583 -22.14 -26.87 8.31
CA ARG A 583 -21.68 -26.45 6.96
C ARG A 583 -21.33 -27.64 6.06
N GLN A 584 -21.69 -28.87 6.45
CA GLN A 584 -21.42 -30.13 5.75
C GLN A 584 -19.91 -30.42 5.59
N CYS A 585 -19.10 -29.98 6.54
CA CYS A 585 -17.66 -30.13 6.55
C CYS A 585 -17.17 -30.97 7.74
N CYS A 586 -15.88 -31.30 7.72
CA CYS A 586 -15.21 -32.08 8.75
C CYS A 586 -14.52 -31.19 9.77
N TYR A 587 -14.62 -31.56 11.04
CA TYR A 587 -13.89 -30.90 12.11
C TYR A 587 -12.89 -31.86 12.76
N ALA A 588 -11.60 -31.52 12.71
CA ALA A 588 -10.56 -32.17 13.49
C ALA A 588 -9.50 -31.13 13.91
N PRO A 589 -9.23 -30.93 15.21
CA PRO A 589 -8.20 -30.02 15.65
C PRO A 589 -6.80 -30.47 15.19
N SER A 590 -5.93 -29.52 14.92
CA SER A 590 -4.53 -29.74 14.54
C SER A 590 -3.58 -29.05 15.51
N ALA A 591 -2.44 -29.69 15.77
CA ALA A 591 -1.31 -29.10 16.48
C ALA A 591 -0.34 -28.34 15.55
N ASN A 592 -0.52 -28.46 14.23
CA ASN A 592 0.32 -27.82 13.22
C ASN A 592 -0.22 -26.42 12.88
N ALA A 593 0.61 -25.39 13.08
CA ALA A 593 0.21 -24.01 12.87
C ALA A 593 -0.28 -23.75 11.44
N GLY A 594 -1.54 -23.30 11.32
CA GLY A 594 -2.17 -22.96 10.04
C GLY A 594 -2.90 -24.11 9.33
N VAL A 595 -2.84 -25.35 9.83
CA VAL A 595 -3.70 -26.43 9.34
C VAL A 595 -5.14 -26.17 9.81
N PRO A 596 -6.13 -26.05 8.91
CA PRO A 596 -7.48 -25.66 9.30
C PRO A 596 -8.18 -26.79 10.05
N TRP A 597 -8.81 -26.43 11.17
CA TRP A 597 -9.55 -27.37 12.01
C TRP A 597 -10.89 -27.77 11.38
N CYS A 598 -11.50 -26.87 10.60
CA CYS A 598 -12.69 -27.13 9.80
C CYS A 598 -12.32 -27.25 8.32
N TYR A 599 -12.59 -28.37 7.66
CA TYR A 599 -12.13 -28.64 6.29
C TYR A 599 -13.15 -29.45 5.49
N TYR A 600 -13.08 -29.38 4.15
CA TYR A 600 -13.98 -30.13 3.27
C TYR A 600 -13.73 -31.64 3.32
N GLN A 601 -14.80 -32.44 3.17
CA GLN A 601 -14.79 -33.91 3.27
C GLN A 601 -13.81 -34.59 2.29
N ASP A 602 -13.71 -34.07 1.06
CA ASP A 602 -12.77 -34.56 0.03
C ASP A 602 -11.66 -33.54 -0.26
N ALA A 603 -10.42 -33.87 0.12
CA ALA A 603 -9.22 -33.16 -0.34
C ALA A 603 -8.88 -33.40 -1.83
N ALA A 604 -9.57 -34.35 -2.48
CA ALA A 604 -9.25 -34.85 -3.82
C ALA A 604 -10.46 -34.89 -4.76
N ALA A 605 -11.12 -33.74 -4.99
CA ALA A 605 -12.15 -33.59 -6.01
C ALA A 605 -11.77 -32.53 -7.06
N THR A 606 -11.52 -32.97 -8.29
CA THR A 606 -11.26 -32.12 -9.46
C THR A 606 -12.53 -31.40 -9.91
N PHE A 607 -12.42 -30.11 -10.23
CA PHE A 607 -13.56 -29.32 -10.69
C PHE A 607 -13.91 -29.65 -12.14
N VAL A 608 -15.10 -30.21 -12.38
CA VAL A 608 -15.67 -30.35 -13.73
C VAL A 608 -16.42 -29.07 -14.06
N ALA A 609 -16.02 -28.38 -15.13
CA ALA A 609 -16.71 -27.17 -15.59
C ALA A 609 -18.13 -27.51 -16.09
N PRO A 610 -19.19 -26.76 -15.69
CA PRO A 610 -20.54 -26.99 -16.19
C PRO A 610 -20.69 -26.52 -17.64
N GLY A 611 -20.76 -27.46 -18.56
CA GLY A 611 -21.06 -27.19 -19.97
C GLY A 611 -22.56 -27.24 -20.28
N SER A 612 -23.05 -26.21 -20.98
CA SER A 612 -24.11 -26.27 -22.00
C SER A 612 -25.32 -27.21 -21.80
N ASN A 613 -26.48 -26.65 -21.41
CA ASN A 613 -27.72 -26.67 -22.21
C ASN A 613 -28.94 -26.16 -21.42
N VAL A 614 -29.37 -24.92 -21.67
CA VAL A 614 -30.77 -24.51 -21.45
C VAL A 614 -31.20 -23.64 -22.62
N SER A 615 -32.22 -24.11 -23.35
CA SER A 615 -32.86 -23.40 -24.45
C SER A 615 -33.81 -22.32 -23.95
N LEU A 616 -33.69 -21.09 -24.47
CA LEU A 616 -34.62 -19.99 -24.23
C LEU A 616 -35.80 -20.04 -25.22
N PRO A 617 -37.05 -19.78 -24.78
CA PRO A 617 -38.20 -19.64 -25.67
C PRO A 617 -38.23 -18.25 -26.34
N GLU A 618 -38.73 -18.22 -27.57
CA GLU A 618 -38.85 -17.00 -28.39
C GLU A 618 -39.96 -16.07 -27.88
N HIS A 619 -39.73 -14.75 -27.91
CA HIS A 619 -40.83 -13.77 -27.93
C HIS A 619 -40.55 -12.55 -28.82
N THR A 620 -41.10 -12.62 -30.03
CA THR A 620 -41.78 -11.55 -30.80
C THR A 620 -41.16 -10.15 -30.92
N VAL A 621 -40.79 -9.82 -32.17
CA VAL A 621 -40.41 -8.48 -32.67
C VAL A 621 -41.57 -7.46 -32.55
N GLY A 622 -41.26 -6.26 -32.01
CA GLY A 622 -42.19 -5.13 -31.89
C GLY A 622 -41.59 -3.81 -32.46
N GLN A 623 -42.20 -3.33 -33.54
CA GLN A 623 -41.83 -2.21 -34.41
C GLN A 623 -41.34 -0.88 -33.78
N GLN A 624 -40.37 -0.24 -34.43
CA GLN A 624 -40.08 1.21 -34.31
C GLN A 624 -41.18 2.08 -34.98
N PRO A 625 -41.29 3.36 -34.56
CA PRO A 625 -41.62 4.45 -35.47
C PRO A 625 -40.45 5.46 -35.61
N ARG A 626 -40.12 5.79 -36.86
CA ARG A 626 -39.27 6.95 -37.23
C ARG A 626 -40.03 8.25 -36.99
N PHE A 627 -39.33 9.38 -36.75
CA PHE A 627 -39.64 10.64 -37.47
C PHE A 627 -38.45 11.63 -37.51
N ARG A 628 -38.54 12.54 -38.49
CA ARG A 628 -37.66 13.67 -38.88
C ARG A 628 -37.10 14.48 -37.68
N GLY A 629 -35.96 15.19 -37.77
CA GLY A 629 -35.13 15.54 -38.92
C GLY A 629 -35.24 17.01 -39.34
N SER A 630 -34.33 17.87 -38.85
CA SER A 630 -34.09 19.23 -39.36
C SER A 630 -32.72 19.78 -38.94
N GLN A 631 -31.97 20.28 -39.95
CA GLN A 631 -30.97 21.37 -40.01
C GLN A 631 -30.59 22.05 -38.67
N GLY A 632 -29.34 22.44 -38.41
CA GLY A 632 -28.22 22.74 -39.32
C GLY A 632 -27.70 24.15 -39.01
N GLY A 633 -26.42 24.32 -38.68
CA GLY A 633 -25.88 25.60 -38.19
C GLY A 633 -24.42 25.48 -37.79
N GLU A 634 -23.53 25.67 -38.76
CA GLU A 634 -22.07 25.69 -38.59
C GLU A 634 -21.58 27.14 -38.54
N VAL A 635 -20.84 27.53 -37.50
CA VAL A 635 -20.12 28.82 -37.45
C VAL A 635 -18.75 28.59 -36.82
N GLN A 636 -17.70 29.00 -37.54
CA GLN A 636 -16.28 28.89 -37.17
C GLN A 636 -15.79 30.11 -36.34
N PRO A 637 -14.58 30.05 -35.74
CA PRO A 637 -14.24 30.84 -34.55
C PRO A 637 -13.73 32.26 -34.83
N ALA A 638 -13.85 33.13 -33.83
CA ALA A 638 -13.19 34.43 -33.75
C ALA A 638 -12.06 34.42 -32.70
N ALA A 639 -10.99 35.16 -32.96
CA ALA A 639 -9.72 35.07 -32.23
C ALA A 639 -9.45 36.28 -31.32
N THR A 640 -8.53 36.07 -30.36
CA THR A 640 -7.63 37.05 -29.72
C THR A 640 -8.20 38.34 -29.11
N ALA A 641 -8.00 38.48 -27.80
CA ALA A 641 -7.60 39.75 -27.19
C ALA A 641 -6.58 39.48 -26.07
N SER A 642 -5.49 40.24 -26.06
CA SER A 642 -4.45 40.24 -25.04
C SER A 642 -4.53 41.53 -24.24
N SER A 643 -4.33 41.47 -22.93
CA SER A 643 -4.04 42.66 -22.11
C SER A 643 -3.19 42.31 -20.89
N THR A 644 -1.95 42.79 -20.92
CA THR A 644 -1.02 42.86 -19.80
C THR A 644 -1.46 43.91 -18.77
N LEU A 645 -1.29 43.65 -17.48
CA LEU A 645 -1.14 44.67 -16.44
C LEU A 645 -0.12 44.20 -15.40
N GLU A 646 0.74 45.13 -14.96
CA GLU A 646 1.85 44.93 -14.04
C GLU A 646 1.44 45.07 -12.55
N GLU A 647 2.41 44.83 -11.68
CA GLU A 647 2.31 44.76 -10.22
C GLU A 647 1.89 46.05 -9.52
N VAL A 648 1.23 45.90 -8.35
CA VAL A 648 1.30 46.88 -7.25
C VAL A 648 1.38 46.12 -5.92
N GLU A 649 2.42 46.37 -5.12
CA GLU A 649 2.57 45.85 -3.77
C GLU A 649 1.55 46.45 -2.79
N GLY A 650 1.03 45.65 -1.85
CA GLY A 650 0.11 46.11 -0.81
C GLY A 650 0.18 45.26 0.46
N ALA A 651 0.51 45.89 1.59
CA ALA A 651 0.66 45.26 2.91
C ALA A 651 -0.69 44.75 3.49
N PRO A 652 -0.67 43.76 4.42
CA PRO A 652 -1.88 43.02 4.80
C PRO A 652 -2.85 43.81 5.69
N LEU A 653 -4.15 43.69 5.39
CA LEU A 653 -5.23 44.23 6.21
C LEU A 653 -5.54 43.32 7.39
N VAL A 654 -5.45 43.88 8.60
CA VAL A 654 -5.90 43.25 9.84
C VAL A 654 -7.41 43.46 9.99
N TYR A 655 -8.17 42.37 10.17
CA TYR A 655 -9.58 42.44 10.57
C TYR A 655 -9.80 41.72 11.92
N PRO A 656 -10.63 42.27 12.82
CA PRO A 656 -10.84 41.73 14.17
C PRO A 656 -11.81 40.52 14.18
N PRO A 657 -11.77 39.67 15.23
CA PRO A 657 -12.70 38.58 15.39
C PRO A 657 -14.13 39.07 15.73
N PRO A 658 -15.19 38.33 15.34
CA PRO A 658 -16.55 38.63 15.76
C PRO A 658 -16.77 38.33 17.24
N GLU A 659 -17.54 39.19 17.91
CA GLU A 659 -17.82 39.12 19.34
C GLU A 659 -18.75 37.94 19.69
N ALA A 660 -18.44 37.23 20.78
CA ALA A 660 -19.37 36.32 21.44
C ALA A 660 -19.84 36.96 22.74
N SER A 661 -21.09 37.42 22.77
CA SER A 661 -21.70 38.09 23.93
C SER A 661 -22.47 37.11 24.83
N PHE A 662 -22.07 37.10 26.10
CA PHE A 662 -22.87 36.83 27.30
C PHE A 662 -23.93 35.71 27.27
N TYR A 663 -23.64 34.64 28.02
CA TYR A 663 -24.36 34.42 29.28
C TYR A 663 -23.36 33.98 30.36
N GLY A 664 -23.42 34.61 31.53
CA GLY A 664 -22.63 34.27 32.71
C GLY A 664 -23.54 34.14 33.94
N GLN A 665 -22.91 33.95 35.10
CA GLN A 665 -23.50 33.59 36.40
C GLN A 665 -23.96 32.12 36.50
N ASP A 666 -23.72 31.36 37.57
CA ASP A 666 -22.90 31.51 38.80
C ASP A 666 -22.70 30.06 39.37
N ILE A 667 -21.79 29.69 40.28
CA ILE A 667 -20.92 30.43 41.22
C ILE A 667 -19.65 29.58 41.58
N ASP A 668 -18.75 30.13 42.40
CA ASP A 668 -17.65 29.56 43.24
C ASP A 668 -17.44 28.02 43.28
N ALA A 669 -16.24 27.47 43.04
CA ALA A 669 -14.96 27.62 43.76
C ALA A 669 -14.94 27.01 45.17
N ASP A 670 -14.22 25.88 45.33
CA ASP A 670 -13.21 25.73 46.38
C ASP A 670 -12.26 24.54 46.14
N THR A 671 -10.98 24.77 46.42
CA THR A 671 -9.92 23.77 46.56
C THR A 671 -9.94 23.13 47.94
N GLU A 672 -9.68 21.82 48.05
CA GLU A 672 -8.79 21.21 49.06
C GLU A 672 -8.31 19.81 48.59
N ALA A 673 -7.25 19.29 49.21
CA ALA A 673 -6.59 18.04 48.80
C ALA A 673 -6.13 17.19 50.01
N ALA A 674 -6.05 15.87 49.79
CA ALA A 674 -5.56 14.83 50.72
C ALA A 674 -6.49 14.53 51.93
N THR A 675 -6.48 13.36 52.58
CA THR A 675 -5.50 12.25 52.65
C THR A 675 -6.14 10.84 52.75
N ASP A 676 -5.31 9.82 52.52
CA ASP A 676 -5.29 8.45 53.10
C ASP A 676 -6.38 7.37 52.85
N ALA A 677 -5.87 6.14 52.85
CA ALA A 677 -6.53 4.83 52.66
C ALA A 677 -6.60 4.07 54.03
N PRO A 678 -6.83 2.73 54.15
CA PRO A 678 -7.17 1.70 53.14
C PRO A 678 -8.29 0.68 53.55
N GLY A 679 -8.66 -0.17 52.59
CA GLY A 679 -9.43 -1.41 52.80
C GLY A 679 -10.20 -1.80 51.52
N GLY A 680 -10.28 -3.05 51.06
CA GLY A 680 -9.78 -4.30 51.63
C GLY A 680 -10.81 -5.43 51.43
N GLY A 681 -10.77 -6.12 50.29
CA GLY A 681 -11.68 -7.22 49.93
C GLY A 681 -11.59 -7.53 48.44
N GLY A 682 -11.51 -8.82 48.06
CA GLY A 682 -11.23 -9.25 46.69
C GLY A 682 -12.24 -10.25 46.12
N GLY A 683 -11.86 -10.87 45.00
CA GLY A 683 -12.72 -11.67 44.12
C GLY A 683 -13.13 -10.87 42.88
N GLU A 684 -13.08 -11.38 41.65
CA GLU A 684 -12.64 -12.70 41.16
C GLU A 684 -11.84 -12.52 39.85
N GLU A 685 -10.98 -13.46 39.51
CA GLU A 685 -10.23 -13.47 38.24
C GLU A 685 -11.07 -14.14 37.15
N GLU A 686 -11.45 -13.39 36.12
CA GLU A 686 -11.85 -13.94 34.82
C GLU A 686 -10.82 -13.50 33.78
N GLU A 687 -10.09 -14.48 33.22
CA GLU A 687 -9.23 -14.29 32.05
C GLU A 687 -10.11 -14.17 30.80
N GLU A 688 -10.22 -12.99 30.20
CA GLU A 688 -10.75 -12.84 28.82
C GLU A 688 -9.62 -12.49 27.84
N GLU A 689 -9.66 -13.11 26.66
CA GLU A 689 -8.60 -13.10 25.65
C GLU A 689 -8.38 -11.72 25.00
N ASP A 690 -7.12 -11.29 24.94
CA ASP A 690 -6.66 -10.13 24.17
C ASP A 690 -6.90 -10.36 22.66
N THR A 691 -8.01 -9.82 22.14
CA THR A 691 -8.25 -9.69 20.69
C THR A 691 -7.87 -8.29 20.21
N ASP A 692 -6.62 -8.18 19.75
CA ASP A 692 -5.99 -6.95 19.23
C ASP A 692 -6.70 -6.50 17.93
N VAL A 693 -7.57 -5.48 18.00
CA VAL A 693 -8.32 -4.91 16.86
C VAL A 693 -7.85 -3.48 16.58
N LEU A 694 -7.42 -3.20 15.34
CA LEU A 694 -6.92 -1.91 14.85
C LEU A 694 -7.83 -1.28 13.80
#